data_AF-A0A521QV92-F1
#
_entry.id   AF-A0A521QV92-F1
#
_cell.length_a   1.000
_cell.length_b   1.000
_cell.length_c   1.000
_cell.angle_alpha   90.00
_cell.angle_beta   90.00
_cell.angle_gamma   90.00
#
_symmetry.space_group_name_H-M   'P 1'
#
loop_
_entity.id
_entity.type
_entity.pdbx_description
1 polymer ?
#
loop_
_entity_poly.entity_id
_entity_poly.type
_entity_poly.pdbx_seq_one_letter_code
_entity_poly.pdbx_strand_id
1 'polypeptide(L)'
;MASIMTEGLLSAAPAAEPWLRNELEGDSPLGLQADEMFARQLDTRFAGAVRGLVTDPATGLAGKDPEEALAGITETTRLLGALKDRYLAQAIGPRQKALLEPVIDRRLDRAGGDLGRIAEQATSVLDDRIVAERLADLRQDAALSWHDPAHLRTLGVTTVGELRYQGERKGWDAGRTDTAVRTGLSDLYAGAVEAAIGQNPEHAAKLYDHARDVIQPERRAVVERRIEQARAERRVTEIVGGLADTPDDPMRRPDLDDYQARAAEATPPDASPEVRAQVTRMARIEQARADRAWQAARGRAATDALDWLGANPAAPLMAMPTALRDGLSPEQMQALDRTAMNGGRVVTDRGLYDRLDDQAVHEPESFVGLDLTQHRLSLGDGDYNRLTKLQKTLAEGKSDPPFERHRLGRLFLGEGLRAANVDPDGEEARTARQQLDTLLGAFEPVEGKPPTMADIRGLVDDVLPRGEADPNTVRTSGGEPVEASGNTEIAPLQEPIDSPRQVAPPTKPVPRSSEFTVKGAFDAAEPRIVHNDDGSAEVTAGKIPTPGGPADATIRIDRDRSGASSEMVLPNGHRVESRRTSSDGGTWSQIDTTRDPQGAVVGTQTTTFDGTRVTQTWEPVNRPAQTANWEAEPPSGDVHLANAGIGALGGLGTAGSLAADSLTATAKAIAGDMLALGARALGLAGAAVTGAAAGVAAGAAVLLTPTNSQGTTVDLGDGVRLRQPPGDSSGVIEKSVLGGSLWDRTPVAVHIQNGATSDRPRILTVDATALERAIGPEAADRVLAEAATRFDVVPIYSSRPLVKEGRRDGNGNPTAASPNSSPPEEPDFGEFRHIVEWLVERKFRADKDKYKAADGTDTAIGVRLDPRVGEPAAGRDYQPNHPNHRKGLEGEFGLVNEFARQFPDHTIVDFGRKAGEHGPDVISVDPNGKITVLDSKWRGADTSISPSRRAHQTEGSLQNTLRRIGLSIDAAMKSGRVSPEAGATAMENCRNGNLTIVTVGTGNARNGVIERIVGDERAVVHPKRRP
;
A
#
# COMPACT_ATOMS: atom_id res chain seq x y z
N MET A 1 -33.29 0.88 7.56
CA MET A 1 -33.51 -0.57 7.82
C MET A 1 -34.28 -0.86 9.11
N ALA A 2 -33.97 -0.22 10.26
CA ALA A 2 -34.56 -0.54 11.58
C ALA A 2 -36.07 -0.86 11.61
N SER A 3 -36.91 -0.08 10.91
CA SER A 3 -38.38 -0.27 10.89
C SER A 3 -38.87 -1.62 10.32
N ILE A 4 -38.04 -2.38 9.61
CA ILE A 4 -38.42 -3.66 8.98
C ILE A 4 -38.19 -4.83 9.94
N MET A 5 -37.17 -4.76 10.82
CA MET A 5 -36.92 -5.83 11.79
C MET A 5 -37.93 -5.85 12.95
N THR A 6 -38.53 -4.69 13.29
CA THR A 6 -39.60 -4.62 14.29
C THR A 6 -40.83 -5.44 13.90
N GLU A 7 -41.20 -5.48 12.61
CA GLU A 7 -42.34 -6.28 12.14
C GLU A 7 -42.08 -7.79 12.24
N GLY A 8 -40.84 -8.24 12.03
CA GLY A 8 -40.45 -9.64 12.17
C GLY A 8 -40.66 -10.19 13.59
N LEU A 9 -40.24 -9.45 14.61
CA LEU A 9 -40.46 -9.79 16.03
C LEU A 9 -41.91 -9.54 16.50
N LEU A 10 -42.69 -8.74 15.77
CA LEU A 10 -44.12 -8.51 16.05
C LEU A 10 -45.06 -9.48 15.34
N SER A 11 -44.51 -10.38 14.51
CA SER A 11 -45.23 -11.40 13.72
C SER A 11 -46.32 -12.12 14.52
N ALA A 12 -47.40 -12.50 13.83
CA ALA A 12 -48.65 -12.87 14.45
C ALA A 12 -48.50 -14.10 15.37
N ALA A 13 -48.53 -13.85 16.68
CA ALA A 13 -48.84 -14.89 17.67
C ALA A 13 -50.15 -15.58 17.22
N PRO A 14 -50.21 -16.92 17.24
CA PRO A 14 -51.35 -17.64 16.69
C PRO A 14 -52.64 -17.16 17.35
N ALA A 15 -53.64 -16.84 16.53
CA ALA A 15 -54.94 -16.36 17.00
C ALA A 15 -55.44 -17.32 18.07
N ALA A 16 -55.59 -16.80 19.30
CA ALA A 16 -55.97 -17.64 20.43
C ALA A 16 -57.28 -18.36 20.10
N GLU A 17 -57.31 -19.68 20.26
CA GLU A 17 -58.53 -20.45 20.03
C GLU A 17 -59.69 -19.77 20.77
N PRO A 18 -60.83 -19.52 20.10
CA PRO A 18 -61.93 -18.79 20.71
C PRO A 18 -62.52 -19.66 21.81
N TRP A 19 -62.05 -19.43 23.04
CA TRP A 19 -62.57 -20.05 24.25
C TRP A 19 -64.09 -19.91 24.24
N LEU A 20 -64.77 -21.04 24.45
CA LEU A 20 -66.22 -21.15 24.43
C LEU A 20 -66.82 -19.98 25.22
N ARG A 21 -67.61 -19.15 24.53
CA ARG A 21 -68.44 -18.12 25.17
C ARG A 21 -69.48 -18.82 26.02
N ASN A 22 -69.11 -19.19 27.24
CA ASN A 22 -70.04 -19.73 28.22
C ASN A 22 -71.08 -18.66 28.50
N GLU A 23 -72.33 -18.92 28.12
CA GLU A 23 -73.50 -18.08 28.41
C GLU A 23 -73.92 -18.14 29.90
N LEU A 24 -72.95 -18.40 30.79
CA LEU A 24 -73.08 -18.39 32.23
C LEU A 24 -73.03 -16.93 32.71
N GLU A 25 -74.21 -16.30 32.72
CA GLU A 25 -74.40 -14.95 33.25
C GLU A 25 -73.88 -14.80 34.70
N GLY A 26 -73.51 -13.56 35.03
CA GLY A 26 -73.47 -13.01 36.40
C GLY A 26 -72.91 -13.91 37.52
N ASP A 27 -71.61 -13.77 37.79
CA ASP A 27 -71.00 -14.14 39.09
C ASP A 27 -71.08 -15.63 39.52
N SER A 28 -71.25 -16.55 38.56
CA SER A 28 -70.97 -17.96 38.83
C SER A 28 -69.50 -18.14 39.28
N PRO A 29 -69.20 -18.97 40.31
CA PRO A 29 -67.83 -19.21 40.76
C PRO A 29 -66.88 -19.74 39.66
N LEU A 30 -67.44 -20.48 38.70
CA LEU A 30 -66.72 -21.00 37.54
C LEU A 30 -66.30 -19.88 36.58
N GLY A 31 -67.15 -18.85 36.38
CA GLY A 31 -66.80 -17.67 35.59
C GLY A 31 -65.68 -16.85 36.23
N LEU A 32 -65.74 -16.64 37.55
CA LEU A 32 -64.65 -16.00 38.32
C LEU A 32 -63.32 -16.75 38.16
N GLN A 33 -63.34 -18.08 38.27
CA GLN A 33 -62.14 -18.91 38.12
C GLN A 33 -61.61 -18.91 36.67
N ALA A 34 -62.47 -18.89 35.67
CA ALA A 34 -62.08 -18.79 34.26
C ALA A 34 -61.40 -17.45 33.94
N ASP A 35 -61.97 -16.34 34.39
CA ASP A 35 -61.38 -14.99 34.25
C ASP A 35 -59.99 -14.91 34.89
N GLU A 36 -59.82 -15.49 36.09
CA GLU A 36 -58.54 -15.50 36.79
C GLU A 36 -57.48 -16.36 36.08
N MET A 37 -57.84 -17.56 35.62
CA MET A 37 -56.93 -18.42 34.85
C MET A 37 -56.48 -17.75 33.55
N PHE A 38 -57.39 -17.08 32.85
CA PHE A 38 -57.07 -16.36 31.62
C PHE A 38 -56.16 -15.15 31.88
N ALA A 39 -56.43 -14.35 32.92
CA ALA A 39 -55.54 -13.27 33.33
C ALA A 39 -54.13 -13.77 33.70
N ARG A 40 -54.02 -14.88 34.44
CA ARG A 40 -52.73 -15.55 34.76
C ARG A 40 -51.99 -16.04 33.51
N GLN A 41 -52.71 -16.51 32.49
CA GLN A 41 -52.11 -16.94 31.21
C GLN A 41 -51.56 -15.75 30.41
N LEU A 42 -52.32 -14.65 30.33
CA LEU A 42 -51.86 -13.40 29.69
C LEU A 42 -50.66 -12.80 30.44
N ASP A 43 -50.69 -12.76 31.77
CA ASP A 43 -49.57 -12.30 32.61
C ASP A 43 -48.28 -13.10 32.36
N THR A 44 -48.39 -14.43 32.26
CA THR A 44 -47.24 -15.31 31.98
C THR A 44 -46.61 -15.00 30.62
N ARG A 45 -47.44 -14.77 29.58
CA ARG A 45 -46.98 -14.41 28.23
C ARG A 45 -46.38 -13.00 28.18
N PHE A 46 -47.02 -12.03 28.83
CA PHE A 46 -46.51 -10.66 28.97
C PHE A 46 -45.15 -10.63 29.68
N ALA A 47 -45.00 -11.37 30.78
CA ALA A 47 -43.73 -11.50 31.50
C ALA A 47 -42.61 -12.10 30.62
N GLY A 48 -42.93 -13.04 29.73
CA GLY A 48 -42.01 -13.57 28.73
C GLY A 48 -41.55 -12.51 27.73
N ALA A 49 -42.49 -11.71 27.20
CA ALA A 49 -42.18 -10.62 26.26
C ALA A 49 -41.34 -9.50 26.91
N VAL A 50 -41.66 -9.11 28.14
CA VAL A 50 -40.86 -8.12 28.92
C VAL A 50 -39.44 -8.65 29.19
N ARG A 51 -39.29 -9.95 29.52
CA ARG A 51 -37.97 -10.56 29.66
C ARG A 51 -37.19 -10.49 28.34
N GLY A 52 -37.80 -10.96 27.24
CA GLY A 52 -37.20 -10.95 25.90
C GLY A 52 -36.69 -9.57 25.48
N LEU A 53 -37.47 -8.53 25.74
CA LEU A 53 -37.14 -7.16 25.35
C LEU A 53 -36.05 -6.51 26.23
N VAL A 54 -36.05 -6.76 27.55
CA VAL A 54 -35.20 -6.01 28.51
C VAL A 54 -33.96 -6.80 28.97
N THR A 55 -34.13 -8.09 29.28
CA THR A 55 -33.14 -8.88 30.07
C THR A 55 -32.65 -10.15 29.38
N ASP A 56 -33.09 -10.45 28.16
CA ASP A 56 -32.51 -11.51 27.34
C ASP A 56 -31.09 -11.12 26.88
N PRO A 57 -30.07 -11.98 27.09
CA PRO A 57 -28.67 -11.63 26.83
C PRO A 57 -28.26 -11.74 25.36
N ALA A 58 -29.13 -12.24 24.47
CA ALA A 58 -28.85 -12.39 23.03
C ALA A 58 -29.65 -11.41 22.16
N THR A 59 -30.81 -10.94 22.66
CA THR A 59 -31.76 -10.13 21.88
C THR A 59 -32.35 -8.95 22.65
N GLY A 60 -32.30 -8.96 23.97
CA GLY A 60 -32.82 -7.89 24.83
C GLY A 60 -31.80 -6.77 25.07
N LEU A 61 -32.26 -5.66 25.64
CA LEU A 61 -31.43 -4.48 25.84
C LEU A 61 -30.17 -4.74 26.69
N ALA A 62 -30.26 -5.64 27.68
CA ALA A 62 -29.12 -6.04 28.51
C ALA A 62 -28.02 -6.83 27.77
N GLY A 63 -28.29 -7.36 26.57
CA GLY A 63 -27.32 -8.09 25.75
C GLY A 63 -26.55 -7.22 24.74
N LYS A 64 -26.86 -5.93 24.64
CA LYS A 64 -26.27 -5.01 23.66
C LYS A 64 -24.95 -4.39 24.13
N ASP A 65 -24.20 -3.84 23.17
CA ASP A 65 -23.12 -2.91 23.48
C ASP A 65 -23.66 -1.72 24.30
N PRO A 66 -22.91 -1.20 25.29
CA PRO A 66 -23.32 -0.05 26.10
C PRO A 66 -23.85 1.18 25.35
N GLU A 67 -23.33 1.52 24.17
CA GLU A 67 -23.83 2.66 23.38
C GLU A 67 -25.22 2.37 22.83
N GLU A 68 -25.42 1.18 22.24
CA GLU A 68 -26.73 0.74 21.75
C GLU A 68 -27.73 0.50 22.90
N ALA A 69 -27.25 0.06 24.06
CA ALA A 69 -28.07 -0.15 25.24
C ALA A 69 -28.64 1.20 25.73
N LEU A 70 -27.80 2.23 25.87
CA LEU A 70 -28.25 3.57 26.25
C LEU A 70 -29.18 4.19 25.21
N ALA A 71 -28.83 4.13 23.92
CA ALA A 71 -29.69 4.64 22.84
C ALA A 71 -31.04 3.89 22.77
N GLY A 72 -31.04 2.59 23.08
CA GLY A 72 -32.21 1.72 23.04
C GLY A 72 -33.19 1.85 24.20
N ILE A 73 -32.85 2.52 25.32
CA ILE A 73 -33.75 2.68 26.48
C ILE A 73 -35.07 3.35 26.08
N THR A 74 -35.01 4.44 25.30
CA THR A 74 -36.18 5.21 24.87
C THR A 74 -37.14 4.37 24.03
N GLU A 75 -36.60 3.61 23.07
CA GLU A 75 -37.38 2.72 22.20
C GLU A 75 -37.92 1.52 22.98
N THR A 76 -37.12 0.91 23.86
CA THR A 76 -37.55 -0.17 24.75
C THR A 76 -38.70 0.27 25.67
N THR A 77 -38.64 1.49 26.21
CA THR A 77 -39.71 2.08 27.02
C THR A 77 -41.00 2.24 26.21
N ARG A 78 -40.90 2.70 24.95
CA ARG A 78 -42.03 2.79 24.02
C ARG A 78 -42.64 1.43 23.69
N LEU A 79 -41.79 0.42 23.45
CA LEU A 79 -42.20 -0.96 23.17
C LEU A 79 -42.83 -1.64 24.39
N LEU A 80 -42.37 -1.36 25.62
CA LEU A 80 -43.03 -1.80 26.86
C LEU A 80 -44.44 -1.23 27.00
N GLY A 81 -44.65 0.05 26.65
CA GLY A 81 -45.98 0.67 26.57
C GLY A 81 -46.89 -0.03 25.55
N ALA A 82 -46.40 -0.24 24.32
CA ALA A 82 -47.13 -0.96 23.28
C ALA A 82 -47.45 -2.42 23.68
N LEU A 83 -46.59 -3.08 24.47
CA LEU A 83 -46.86 -4.39 25.05
C LEU A 83 -47.98 -4.33 26.10
N LYS A 84 -48.04 -3.30 26.97
CA LYS A 84 -49.18 -3.11 27.91
C LYS A 84 -50.50 -3.09 27.14
N ASP A 85 -50.60 -2.21 26.15
CA ASP A 85 -51.84 -2.02 25.39
C ASP A 85 -52.23 -3.29 24.61
N ARG A 86 -51.27 -3.96 23.96
CA ARG A 86 -51.49 -5.23 23.24
C ARG A 86 -52.00 -6.34 24.15
N TYR A 87 -51.56 -6.43 25.40
CA TYR A 87 -52.01 -7.47 26.34
C TYR A 87 -53.30 -7.11 27.07
N LEU A 88 -53.55 -5.83 27.38
CA LEU A 88 -54.83 -5.39 27.91
C LEU A 88 -55.97 -5.50 26.88
N ALA A 89 -55.68 -5.31 25.58
CA ALA A 89 -56.65 -5.54 24.51
C ALA A 89 -57.02 -7.02 24.28
N GLN A 90 -56.26 -7.97 24.84
CA GLN A 90 -56.59 -9.39 24.81
C GLN A 90 -57.53 -9.82 25.96
N ALA A 91 -57.72 -8.98 26.99
CA ALA A 91 -58.67 -9.25 28.06
C ALA A 91 -60.10 -8.97 27.57
N ILE A 92 -60.90 -10.05 27.40
CA ILE A 92 -62.22 -10.01 26.77
C ILE A 92 -63.26 -9.33 27.66
N GLY A 93 -63.13 -9.49 28.98
CA GLY A 93 -64.05 -8.94 29.98
C GLY A 93 -63.45 -7.79 30.81
N PRO A 94 -64.25 -6.79 31.24
CA PRO A 94 -63.78 -5.75 32.16
C PRO A 94 -63.18 -6.30 33.46
N ARG A 95 -63.69 -7.43 33.95
CA ARG A 95 -63.18 -8.17 35.12
C ARG A 95 -61.78 -8.73 34.86
N GLN A 96 -61.54 -9.39 33.73
CA GLN A 96 -60.22 -9.86 33.32
C GLN A 96 -59.23 -8.69 33.24
N LYS A 97 -59.63 -7.56 32.64
CA LYS A 97 -58.79 -6.36 32.57
C LYS A 97 -58.44 -5.82 33.96
N ALA A 98 -59.42 -5.70 34.86
CA ALA A 98 -59.23 -5.23 36.22
C ALA A 98 -58.33 -6.15 37.09
N LEU A 99 -58.30 -7.45 36.78
CA LEU A 99 -57.36 -8.41 37.40
C LEU A 99 -55.95 -8.31 36.81
N LEU A 100 -55.83 -8.10 35.50
CA LEU A 100 -54.56 -8.13 34.77
C LEU A 100 -53.77 -6.80 34.87
N GLU A 101 -54.43 -5.65 34.76
CA GLU A 101 -53.79 -4.34 34.70
C GLU A 101 -52.88 -4.03 35.92
N PRO A 102 -53.30 -4.27 37.18
CA PRO A 102 -52.43 -4.07 38.35
C PRO A 102 -51.23 -5.03 38.44
N VAL A 103 -51.22 -6.12 37.66
CA VAL A 103 -50.10 -7.07 37.59
C VAL A 103 -49.13 -6.68 36.47
N ILE A 104 -49.65 -6.25 35.33
CA ILE A 104 -48.86 -5.66 34.23
C ILE A 104 -48.10 -4.43 34.74
N ASP A 105 -48.76 -3.51 35.45
CA ASP A 105 -48.11 -2.28 35.92
C ASP A 105 -46.96 -2.58 36.90
N ARG A 106 -47.14 -3.48 37.87
CA ARG A 106 -46.05 -3.95 38.77
C ARG A 106 -44.89 -4.66 38.05
N ARG A 107 -45.11 -5.14 36.82
CA ARG A 107 -44.05 -5.70 35.97
C ARG A 107 -43.35 -4.63 35.15
N LEU A 108 -44.08 -3.60 34.71
CA LEU A 108 -43.51 -2.41 34.08
C LEU A 108 -42.66 -1.58 35.07
N ASP A 109 -43.12 -1.42 36.31
CA ASP A 109 -42.35 -0.77 37.38
C ASP A 109 -41.00 -1.48 37.59
N ARG A 110 -41.02 -2.82 37.63
CA ARG A 110 -39.80 -3.64 37.71
C ARG A 110 -38.95 -3.50 36.45
N ALA A 111 -39.55 -3.54 35.26
CA ALA A 111 -38.83 -3.37 34.00
C ALA A 111 -38.17 -1.98 33.91
N GLY A 112 -38.79 -0.92 34.42
CA GLY A 112 -38.19 0.41 34.55
C GLY A 112 -36.99 0.43 35.51
N GLY A 113 -37.09 -0.28 36.64
CA GLY A 113 -35.95 -0.50 37.54
C GLY A 113 -34.83 -1.35 36.92
N ASP A 114 -35.17 -2.31 36.05
CA ASP A 114 -34.20 -3.10 35.30
C ASP A 114 -33.51 -2.26 34.22
N LEU A 115 -34.25 -1.42 33.48
CA LEU A 115 -33.73 -0.45 32.53
C LEU A 115 -32.80 0.58 33.19
N GLY A 116 -33.14 1.07 34.39
CA GLY A 116 -32.27 1.96 35.16
C GLY A 116 -30.91 1.31 35.47
N ARG A 117 -30.91 0.05 35.92
CA ARG A 117 -29.67 -0.70 36.20
C ARG A 117 -28.87 -1.02 34.94
N ILE A 118 -29.53 -1.28 33.80
CA ILE A 118 -28.86 -1.42 32.50
C ILE A 118 -28.21 -0.09 32.10
N ALA A 119 -28.87 1.06 32.31
CA ALA A 119 -28.31 2.37 32.02
C ALA A 119 -27.08 2.70 32.86
N GLU A 120 -27.15 2.43 34.18
CA GLU A 120 -26.03 2.59 35.12
C GLU A 120 -24.84 1.70 34.72
N GLN A 121 -25.09 0.44 34.39
CA GLN A 121 -24.05 -0.50 33.96
C GLN A 121 -23.42 -0.08 32.62
N ALA A 122 -24.23 0.28 31.62
CA ALA A 122 -23.76 0.71 30.31
C ALA A 122 -22.90 1.98 30.40
N THR A 123 -23.40 3.02 31.09
CA THR A 123 -22.63 4.25 31.36
C THR A 123 -21.30 3.92 32.04
N SER A 124 -21.33 3.01 33.03
CA SER A 124 -20.14 2.64 33.78
C SER A 124 -19.08 1.88 32.96
N VAL A 125 -19.47 1.15 31.92
CA VAL A 125 -18.55 0.51 30.97
C VAL A 125 -18.00 1.52 29.95
N LEU A 126 -18.80 2.51 29.53
CA LEU A 126 -18.34 3.57 28.63
C LEU A 126 -17.33 4.51 29.29
N ASP A 127 -17.58 4.93 30.53
CA ASP A 127 -16.59 5.67 31.35
C ASP A 127 -15.24 4.93 31.41
N ASP A 128 -15.30 3.60 31.52
CA ASP A 128 -14.11 2.74 31.57
C ASP A 128 -13.36 2.68 30.23
N ARG A 129 -14.10 2.60 29.12
CA ARG A 129 -13.53 2.62 27.77
C ARG A 129 -12.87 3.98 27.50
N ILE A 130 -13.55 5.08 27.82
CA ILE A 130 -13.05 6.45 27.68
C ILE A 130 -11.80 6.70 28.55
N VAL A 131 -11.76 6.21 29.79
CA VAL A 131 -10.56 6.31 30.63
C VAL A 131 -9.41 5.46 30.05
N ALA A 132 -9.69 4.26 29.53
CA ALA A 132 -8.67 3.43 28.87
C ALA A 132 -8.12 4.08 27.59
N GLU A 133 -8.99 4.67 26.77
CA GLU A 133 -8.64 5.45 25.56
C GLU A 133 -7.72 6.63 25.93
N ARG A 134 -8.12 7.48 26.88
CA ARG A 134 -7.28 8.60 27.37
C ARG A 134 -5.94 8.14 27.94
N LEU A 135 -5.91 7.03 28.67
CA LEU A 135 -4.66 6.46 29.19
C LEU A 135 -3.76 5.90 28.07
N ALA A 136 -4.32 5.50 26.92
CA ALA A 136 -3.55 5.14 25.74
C ALA A 136 -2.98 6.39 25.06
N ASP A 137 -3.78 7.44 24.88
CA ASP A 137 -3.35 8.73 24.33
C ASP A 137 -2.23 9.37 25.16
N LEU A 138 -2.37 9.43 26.50
CA LEU A 138 -1.33 9.95 27.40
C LEU A 138 0.00 9.17 27.30
N ARG A 139 -0.04 7.86 27.00
CA ARG A 139 1.16 7.04 26.75
C ARG A 139 1.76 7.33 25.37
N GLN A 140 0.92 7.54 24.35
CA GLN A 140 1.37 7.94 23.02
C GLN A 140 2.02 9.33 23.04
N ASP A 141 1.41 10.29 23.71
CA ASP A 141 1.95 11.65 23.84
C ASP A 141 3.25 11.65 24.66
N ALA A 142 3.36 10.82 25.70
CA ALA A 142 4.63 10.61 26.40
C ALA A 142 5.71 9.96 25.50
N ALA A 143 5.33 9.05 24.60
CA ALA A 143 6.21 8.45 23.60
C ALA A 143 6.59 9.42 22.45
N LEU A 144 5.87 10.53 22.27
CA LEU A 144 6.22 11.61 21.33
C LEU A 144 7.05 12.71 22.01
N SER A 145 6.68 13.12 23.22
CA SER A 145 7.31 14.19 24.01
C SER A 145 8.42 13.71 24.96
N TRP A 146 9.04 12.56 24.68
CA TRP A 146 10.08 11.95 25.53
C TRP A 146 11.27 12.89 25.84
N HIS A 147 11.51 13.86 24.96
CA HIS A 147 12.57 14.87 25.08
C HIS A 147 12.26 16.01 26.07
N ASP A 148 11.04 16.11 26.61
CA ASP A 148 10.65 17.14 27.59
C ASP A 148 10.21 16.50 28.94
N PRO A 149 11.15 16.38 29.91
CA PRO A 149 10.83 15.90 31.25
C PRO A 149 9.83 16.76 32.04
N ALA A 150 9.59 18.02 31.66
CA ALA A 150 8.54 18.83 32.28
C ALA A 150 7.16 18.45 31.74
N HIS A 151 7.02 18.26 30.42
CA HIS A 151 5.79 17.77 29.82
C HIS A 151 5.45 16.34 30.29
N LEU A 152 6.43 15.43 30.35
CA LEU A 152 6.23 14.07 30.88
C LEU A 152 5.70 14.05 32.33
N ARG A 153 6.16 14.98 33.19
CA ARG A 153 5.62 15.12 34.55
C ARG A 153 4.16 15.57 34.54
N THR A 154 3.77 16.47 33.64
CA THR A 154 2.37 16.88 33.46
C THR A 154 1.51 15.70 33.01
N LEU A 155 1.92 14.94 31.99
CA LEU A 155 1.21 13.75 31.52
C LEU A 155 1.07 12.70 32.65
N GLY A 156 2.14 12.48 33.43
CA GLY A 156 2.10 11.60 34.61
C GLY A 156 1.10 12.05 35.68
N VAL A 157 0.99 13.36 35.95
CA VAL A 157 -0.04 13.90 36.86
C VAL A 157 -1.45 13.65 36.32
N THR A 158 -1.68 13.83 35.01
CA THR A 158 -2.97 13.51 34.38
C THR A 158 -3.30 12.01 34.48
N THR A 159 -2.33 11.13 34.23
CA THR A 159 -2.46 9.67 34.41
C THR A 159 -2.82 9.29 35.85
N VAL A 160 -2.23 9.94 36.86
CA VAL A 160 -2.60 9.74 38.28
C VAL A 160 -4.04 10.19 38.53
N GLY A 161 -4.48 11.30 37.92
CA GLY A 161 -5.84 11.81 38.01
C GLY A 161 -6.89 10.83 37.47
N GLU A 162 -6.73 10.41 36.21
CA GLU A 162 -7.67 9.47 35.56
C GLU A 162 -7.74 8.11 36.28
N LEU A 163 -6.61 7.58 36.77
CA LEU A 163 -6.59 6.31 37.50
C LEU A 163 -7.17 6.42 38.93
N ARG A 164 -7.08 7.58 39.58
CA ARG A 164 -7.77 7.84 40.86
C ARG A 164 -9.27 8.02 40.65
N TYR A 165 -9.67 8.78 39.64
CA TYR A 165 -11.08 8.91 39.25
C TYR A 165 -11.70 7.53 38.96
N GLN A 166 -11.01 6.67 38.18
CA GLN A 166 -11.46 5.30 37.95
C GLN A 166 -11.54 4.46 39.24
N GLY A 167 -10.59 4.63 40.16
CA GLY A 167 -10.59 3.95 41.46
C GLY A 167 -11.76 4.36 42.34
N GLU A 168 -11.99 5.66 42.50
CA GLU A 168 -13.13 6.23 43.24
C GLU A 168 -14.46 5.76 42.65
N ARG A 169 -14.62 5.89 41.32
CA ARG A 169 -15.82 5.49 40.56
C ARG A 169 -16.13 3.98 40.67
N LYS A 170 -15.11 3.14 40.84
CA LYS A 170 -15.25 1.68 41.02
C LYS A 170 -15.27 1.22 42.49
N GLY A 171 -15.18 2.13 43.46
CA GLY A 171 -15.05 1.76 44.87
C GLY A 171 -13.81 0.90 45.16
N TRP A 172 -12.71 1.11 44.44
CA TRP A 172 -11.43 0.46 44.74
C TRP A 172 -10.90 0.95 46.09
N ASP A 173 -10.30 0.04 46.86
CA ASP A 173 -9.53 0.42 48.04
C ASP A 173 -8.29 1.24 47.65
N ALA A 174 -7.71 1.93 48.63
CA ALA A 174 -6.53 2.77 48.43
C ALA A 174 -5.32 1.97 47.90
N GLY A 175 -5.12 0.72 48.33
CA GLY A 175 -4.00 -0.12 47.91
C GLY A 175 -4.13 -0.59 46.45
N ARG A 176 -5.33 -0.96 46.02
CA ARG A 176 -5.65 -1.27 44.62
C ARG A 176 -5.49 -0.03 43.74
N THR A 177 -5.97 1.13 44.19
CA THR A 177 -5.85 2.40 43.45
C THR A 177 -4.39 2.82 43.31
N ASP A 178 -3.60 2.75 44.38
CA ASP A 178 -2.15 2.99 44.35
C ASP A 178 -1.43 2.03 43.39
N THR A 179 -1.83 0.75 43.39
CA THR A 179 -1.23 -0.26 42.50
C THR A 179 -1.54 0.04 41.02
N ALA A 180 -2.78 0.46 40.71
CA ALA A 180 -3.16 0.89 39.37
C ALA A 180 -2.38 2.14 38.93
N VAL A 181 -2.27 3.15 39.81
CA VAL A 181 -1.50 4.38 39.57
C VAL A 181 -0.02 4.08 39.31
N ARG A 182 0.62 3.21 40.10
CA ARG A 182 2.02 2.81 39.90
C ARG A 182 2.23 2.09 38.57
N THR A 183 1.34 1.18 38.18
CA THR A 183 1.39 0.51 36.87
C THR A 183 1.20 1.51 35.73
N GLY A 184 0.22 2.41 35.82
CA GLY A 184 -0.05 3.42 34.78
C GLY A 184 1.11 4.39 34.57
N LEU A 185 1.71 4.88 35.65
CA LEU A 185 2.91 5.72 35.58
C LEU A 185 4.12 4.95 35.04
N SER A 186 4.34 3.72 35.50
CA SER A 186 5.42 2.85 35.00
C SER A 186 5.30 2.63 33.50
N ASP A 187 4.10 2.36 32.99
CA ASP A 187 3.85 2.18 31.55
C ASP A 187 4.08 3.45 30.74
N LEU A 188 3.66 4.62 31.26
CA LEU A 188 3.87 5.92 30.61
C LEU A 188 5.36 6.25 30.48
N TYR A 189 6.11 6.17 31.58
CA TYR A 189 7.55 6.47 31.56
C TYR A 189 8.37 5.41 30.84
N ALA A 190 8.04 4.12 30.96
CA ALA A 190 8.70 3.08 30.19
C ALA A 190 8.41 3.23 28.68
N GLY A 191 7.20 3.63 28.28
CA GLY A 191 6.87 3.96 26.90
C GLY A 191 7.68 5.14 26.34
N ALA A 192 7.82 6.21 27.11
CA ALA A 192 8.66 7.37 26.76
C ALA A 192 10.14 6.98 26.60
N VAL A 193 10.68 6.17 27.51
CA VAL A 193 12.06 5.65 27.40
C VAL A 193 12.21 4.71 26.20
N GLU A 194 11.29 3.78 26.00
CA GLU A 194 11.34 2.84 24.87
C GLU A 194 11.27 3.55 23.51
N ALA A 195 10.54 4.66 23.40
CA ALA A 195 10.56 5.54 22.23
C ALA A 195 11.90 6.29 22.07
N ALA A 196 12.45 6.82 23.17
CA ALA A 196 13.74 7.52 23.17
C ALA A 196 14.91 6.59 22.76
N ILE A 197 14.89 5.31 23.15
CA ILE A 197 15.93 4.31 22.81
C ILE A 197 16.19 4.26 21.30
N GLY A 198 15.12 4.26 20.50
CA GLY A 198 15.21 4.17 19.03
C GLY A 198 15.73 5.41 18.32
N GLN A 199 15.86 6.55 19.02
CA GLN A 199 16.32 7.83 18.44
C GLN A 199 17.65 8.30 19.05
N ASN A 200 17.77 8.23 20.38
CA ASN A 200 18.96 8.69 21.10
C ASN A 200 19.13 7.90 22.42
N PRO A 201 19.88 6.78 22.43
CA PRO A 201 20.03 5.95 23.62
C PRO A 201 20.72 6.66 24.80
N GLU A 202 21.54 7.69 24.55
CA GLU A 202 22.13 8.51 25.62
C GLU A 202 21.12 9.45 26.28
N HIS A 203 20.12 9.92 25.55
CA HIS A 203 18.99 10.65 26.14
C HIS A 203 18.03 9.67 26.83
N ALA A 204 17.78 8.50 26.22
CA ALA A 204 16.96 7.44 26.82
C ALA A 204 17.52 6.98 28.18
N ALA A 205 18.85 6.87 28.31
CA ALA A 205 19.50 6.58 29.59
C ALA A 205 19.22 7.67 30.64
N LYS A 206 19.38 8.96 30.30
CA LYS A 206 19.11 10.08 31.21
C LYS A 206 17.63 10.17 31.61
N LEU A 207 16.72 9.88 30.68
CA LEU A 207 15.29 9.82 30.95
C LEU A 207 14.94 8.61 31.84
N TYR A 208 15.57 7.47 31.59
CA TYR A 208 15.46 6.28 32.43
C TYR A 208 15.93 6.55 33.85
N ASP A 209 17.11 7.16 34.04
CA ASP A 209 17.63 7.54 35.35
C ASP A 209 16.66 8.50 36.09
N HIS A 210 16.03 9.45 35.39
CA HIS A 210 15.03 10.33 35.97
C HIS A 210 13.75 9.59 36.39
N ALA A 211 13.30 8.62 35.59
CA ALA A 211 12.06 7.88 35.81
C ALA A 211 12.25 6.55 36.59
N ARG A 212 13.49 6.20 36.95
CA ARG A 212 13.87 4.85 37.37
C ARG A 212 13.03 4.32 38.52
N ASP A 213 12.78 5.15 39.53
CA ASP A 213 12.01 4.76 40.71
C ASP A 213 10.50 4.64 40.48
N VAL A 214 9.98 5.25 39.41
CA VAL A 214 8.59 5.18 38.98
C VAL A 214 8.32 3.94 38.12
N ILE A 215 9.31 3.52 37.32
CA ILE A 215 9.23 2.30 36.50
C ILE A 215 9.26 1.05 37.39
N GLN A 216 8.37 0.09 37.12
CA GLN A 216 8.28 -1.16 37.88
C GLN A 216 9.58 -1.99 37.78
N PRO A 217 10.07 -2.60 38.89
CA PRO A 217 11.32 -3.38 38.91
C PRO A 217 11.44 -4.43 37.80
N GLU A 218 10.32 -5.06 37.44
CA GLU A 218 10.20 -6.09 36.42
C GLU A 218 10.48 -5.53 35.01
N ARG A 219 10.11 -4.26 34.75
CA ARG A 219 10.43 -3.56 33.49
C ARG A 219 11.83 -2.96 33.49
N ARG A 220 12.38 -2.54 34.64
CA ARG A 220 13.73 -1.92 34.76
C ARG A 220 14.81 -2.71 34.03
N ALA A 221 14.94 -4.01 34.32
CA ALA A 221 15.97 -4.87 33.72
C ALA A 221 15.79 -5.14 32.20
N VAL A 222 14.58 -4.93 31.66
CA VAL A 222 14.31 -5.01 30.21
C VAL A 222 14.68 -3.70 29.53
N VAL A 223 14.34 -2.57 30.14
CA VAL A 223 14.65 -1.23 29.65
C VAL A 223 16.16 -0.97 29.67
N GLU A 224 16.85 -1.29 30.78
CA GLU A 224 18.31 -1.19 30.90
C GLU A 224 19.03 -1.99 29.81
N ARG A 225 18.59 -3.23 29.54
CA ARG A 225 19.16 -4.08 28.49
C ARG A 225 18.97 -3.49 27.10
N ARG A 226 17.80 -2.91 26.80
CA ARG A 226 17.53 -2.25 25.52
C ARG A 226 18.34 -0.96 25.33
N ILE A 227 18.56 -0.20 26.40
CA ILE A 227 19.43 0.99 26.37
C ILE A 227 20.85 0.57 26.02
N GLU A 228 21.43 -0.43 26.70
CA GLU A 228 22.79 -0.89 26.41
C GLU A 228 22.91 -1.55 25.03
N GLN A 229 21.90 -2.29 24.57
CA GLN A 229 21.86 -2.80 23.19
C GLN A 229 21.88 -1.66 22.16
N ALA A 230 21.04 -0.63 22.32
CA ALA A 230 21.03 0.51 21.40
C ALA A 230 22.32 1.36 21.49
N ARG A 231 22.95 1.46 22.66
CA ARG A 231 24.31 2.03 22.83
C ARG A 231 25.38 1.24 22.08
N ALA A 232 25.27 -0.09 22.06
CA ALA A 232 26.16 -0.95 21.30
C ALA A 232 25.94 -0.79 19.79
N GLU A 233 24.69 -0.90 19.32
CA GLU A 233 24.32 -0.76 17.90
C GLU A 233 24.69 0.63 17.34
N ARG A 234 24.46 1.70 18.10
CA ARG A 234 24.88 3.06 17.72
C ARG A 234 26.41 3.17 17.60
N ARG A 235 27.17 2.67 18.59
CA ARG A 235 28.64 2.67 18.53
C ARG A 235 29.18 1.86 17.36
N VAL A 236 28.59 0.70 17.04
CA VAL A 236 28.94 -0.06 15.82
C VAL A 236 28.69 0.80 14.58
N THR A 237 27.56 1.48 14.49
CA THR A 237 27.21 2.32 13.33
C THR A 237 28.17 3.50 13.16
N GLU A 238 28.53 4.15 14.26
CA GLU A 238 29.45 5.30 14.30
C GLU A 238 30.88 4.90 13.90
N ILE A 239 31.39 3.78 14.43
CA ILE A 239 32.70 3.22 14.05
C ILE A 239 32.72 2.83 12.57
N VAL A 240 31.69 2.14 12.07
CA VAL A 240 31.60 1.68 10.68
C VAL A 240 31.41 2.83 9.70
N GLY A 241 30.71 3.91 10.09
CA GLY A 241 30.65 5.14 9.33
C GLY A 241 32.04 5.75 9.10
N GLY A 242 32.84 5.89 10.17
CA GLY A 242 34.22 6.38 10.08
C GLY A 242 35.14 5.54 9.18
N LEU A 243 34.90 4.23 9.05
CA LEU A 243 35.62 3.38 8.09
C LEU A 243 35.29 3.71 6.62
N ALA A 244 34.07 4.15 6.33
CA ALA A 244 33.62 4.54 4.99
C ALA A 244 33.97 6.01 4.66
N ASP A 245 34.01 6.88 5.67
CA ASP A 245 34.45 8.28 5.54
C ASP A 245 35.98 8.41 5.38
N THR A 246 36.74 7.35 5.63
CA THR A 246 38.19 7.27 5.39
C THR A 246 38.44 6.82 3.95
N PRO A 247 38.87 7.70 3.02
CA PRO A 247 38.98 7.36 1.60
C PRO A 247 40.13 6.37 1.37
N ASP A 248 39.84 5.26 0.69
CA ASP A 248 40.88 4.33 0.22
C ASP A 248 41.75 4.98 -0.87
N ASP A 249 43.01 4.56 -0.94
CA ASP A 249 43.91 4.90 -2.04
C ASP A 249 43.40 4.26 -3.36
N PRO A 250 43.00 5.03 -4.39
CA PRO A 250 42.49 4.47 -5.65
C PRO A 250 43.51 3.59 -6.38
N MET A 251 44.81 3.72 -6.09
CA MET A 251 45.86 2.91 -6.69
C MET A 251 45.95 1.51 -6.07
N ARG A 252 45.53 1.34 -4.81
CA ARG A 252 45.60 0.09 -4.04
C ARG A 252 44.22 -0.55 -3.92
N ARG A 253 44.14 -1.88 -4.05
CA ARG A 253 42.90 -2.63 -3.78
C ARG A 253 42.54 -2.53 -2.29
N PRO A 254 41.29 -2.20 -1.91
CA PRO A 254 40.83 -2.20 -0.52
C PRO A 254 41.14 -3.52 0.20
N ASP A 255 42.00 -3.44 1.20
CA ASP A 255 42.64 -4.60 1.85
C ASP A 255 41.90 -4.99 3.14
N LEU A 256 41.65 -6.28 3.34
CA LEU A 256 40.86 -6.78 4.46
C LEU A 256 41.62 -6.71 5.79
N ASP A 257 42.94 -6.83 5.80
CA ASP A 257 43.71 -6.70 7.04
C ASP A 257 43.86 -5.22 7.44
N ASP A 258 43.93 -4.31 6.46
CA ASP A 258 43.88 -2.86 6.68
C ASP A 258 42.51 -2.41 7.24
N TYR A 259 41.40 -2.88 6.65
CA TYR A 259 40.05 -2.63 7.18
C TYR A 259 39.86 -3.21 8.59
N GLN A 260 40.44 -4.39 8.89
CA GLN A 260 40.40 -4.96 10.24
C GLN A 260 41.28 -4.17 11.23
N ALA A 261 42.42 -3.62 10.79
CA ALA A 261 43.27 -2.75 11.60
C ALA A 261 42.59 -1.42 11.91
N ARG A 262 42.07 -0.71 10.89
CA ARG A 262 41.25 0.51 11.06
C ARG A 262 40.07 0.27 11.99
N ALA A 263 39.36 -0.85 11.82
CA ALA A 263 38.22 -1.20 12.66
C ALA A 263 38.62 -1.52 14.13
N ALA A 264 39.79 -2.11 14.36
CA ALA A 264 40.31 -2.36 15.70
C ALA A 264 40.82 -1.10 16.39
N GLU A 265 41.44 -0.17 15.65
CA GLU A 265 41.89 1.14 16.15
C GLU A 265 40.71 2.05 16.50
N ALA A 266 39.69 2.09 15.64
CA ALA A 266 38.47 2.87 15.87
C ALA A 266 37.55 2.26 16.96
N THR A 267 37.75 1.00 17.37
CA THR A 267 36.95 0.37 18.43
C THR A 267 37.55 0.67 19.81
N PRO A 268 36.81 1.31 20.74
CA PRO A 268 37.32 1.61 22.08
C PRO A 268 37.80 0.35 22.84
N PRO A 269 38.90 0.43 23.61
CA PRO A 269 39.51 -0.74 24.27
C PRO A 269 38.62 -1.33 25.39
N ASP A 270 37.61 -0.60 25.84
CA ASP A 270 36.56 -1.00 26.80
C ASP A 270 35.29 -1.58 26.13
N ALA A 271 35.16 -1.51 24.81
CA ALA A 271 33.98 -2.00 24.09
C ALA A 271 33.73 -3.50 24.34
N SER A 272 32.46 -3.93 24.39
CA SER A 272 32.13 -5.33 24.71
C SER A 272 32.62 -6.30 23.61
N PRO A 273 32.80 -7.61 23.93
CA PRO A 273 33.15 -8.62 22.93
C PRO A 273 32.16 -8.68 21.75
N GLU A 274 30.88 -8.45 22.02
CA GLU A 274 29.80 -8.42 21.03
C GLU A 274 29.96 -7.22 20.10
N VAL A 275 30.22 -6.02 20.64
CA VAL A 275 30.50 -4.81 19.85
C VAL A 275 31.70 -5.03 18.94
N ARG A 276 32.81 -5.57 19.47
CA ARG A 276 34.02 -5.88 18.67
C ARG A 276 33.68 -6.85 17.53
N ALA A 277 33.02 -7.97 17.85
CA ALA A 277 32.64 -8.97 16.85
C ALA A 277 31.66 -8.44 15.79
N GLN A 278 30.78 -7.50 16.15
CA GLN A 278 29.88 -6.84 15.22
C GLN A 278 30.61 -5.81 14.35
N VAL A 279 31.52 -5.02 14.90
CA VAL A 279 32.40 -4.11 14.13
C VAL A 279 33.25 -4.91 13.14
N THR A 280 33.95 -5.97 13.54
CA THR A 280 34.75 -6.80 12.62
C THR A 280 33.90 -7.40 11.49
N ARG A 281 32.64 -7.77 11.78
CA ARG A 281 31.68 -8.26 10.77
C ARG A 281 31.26 -7.16 9.78
N MET A 282 30.98 -5.96 10.28
CA MET A 282 30.58 -4.83 9.44
C MET A 282 31.75 -4.27 8.61
N ALA A 283 32.97 -4.23 9.17
CA ALA A 283 34.18 -3.84 8.45
C ALA A 283 34.44 -4.75 7.22
N ARG A 284 34.14 -6.05 7.32
CA ARG A 284 34.17 -6.98 6.17
C ARG A 284 33.14 -6.65 5.09
N ILE A 285 31.95 -6.20 5.49
CA ILE A 285 30.88 -5.81 4.56
C ILE A 285 31.25 -4.51 3.84
N GLU A 286 31.84 -3.54 4.55
CA GLU A 286 32.26 -2.27 3.97
C GLU A 286 33.52 -2.43 3.10
N GLN A 287 34.51 -3.24 3.50
CA GLN A 287 35.63 -3.62 2.64
C GLN A 287 35.14 -4.29 1.34
N ALA A 288 34.18 -5.22 1.44
CA ALA A 288 33.57 -5.86 0.27
C ALA A 288 32.68 -4.90 -0.55
N ARG A 289 32.35 -3.71 -0.05
CA ARG A 289 31.66 -2.63 -0.80
C ARG A 289 32.68 -1.71 -1.47
N ALA A 290 33.73 -1.32 -0.75
CA ALA A 290 34.86 -0.55 -1.26
C ALA A 290 35.57 -1.29 -2.40
N ASP A 291 35.86 -2.58 -2.24
CA ASP A 291 36.48 -3.42 -3.27
C ASP A 291 35.65 -3.43 -4.57
N ARG A 292 34.32 -3.58 -4.48
CA ARG A 292 33.43 -3.48 -5.66
C ARG A 292 33.38 -2.06 -6.27
N ALA A 293 33.40 -1.01 -5.44
CA ALA A 293 33.42 0.37 -5.93
C ALA A 293 34.75 0.70 -6.66
N TRP A 294 35.87 0.22 -6.12
CA TRP A 294 37.21 0.28 -6.70
C TRP A 294 37.30 -0.56 -7.99
N GLN A 295 36.73 -1.76 -8.00
CA GLN A 295 36.68 -2.61 -9.19
C GLN A 295 35.97 -1.91 -10.35
N ALA A 296 34.78 -1.37 -10.09
CA ALA A 296 33.99 -0.61 -11.05
C ALA A 296 34.65 0.71 -11.47
N ALA A 297 35.48 1.33 -10.64
CA ALA A 297 36.29 2.48 -11.03
C ALA A 297 37.34 2.10 -12.09
N ARG A 298 38.06 0.98 -11.89
CA ARG A 298 39.00 0.44 -12.89
C ARG A 298 38.32 -0.06 -14.16
N GLY A 299 37.11 -0.59 -14.05
CA GLY A 299 36.31 -1.01 -15.19
C GLY A 299 35.82 0.15 -16.06
N ARG A 300 35.44 1.27 -15.45
CA ARG A 300 35.19 2.54 -16.16
C ARG A 300 36.47 3.06 -16.82
N ALA A 301 37.58 3.18 -16.08
CA ALA A 301 38.86 3.63 -16.64
C ALA A 301 39.32 2.77 -17.84
N ALA A 302 39.10 1.44 -17.80
CA ALA A 302 39.38 0.53 -18.91
C ALA A 302 38.50 0.78 -20.15
N THR A 303 37.26 1.22 -19.95
CA THR A 303 36.34 1.59 -21.03
C THR A 303 36.68 2.96 -21.60
N ASP A 304 36.87 3.97 -20.74
CA ASP A 304 37.28 5.33 -21.09
C ASP A 304 38.63 5.36 -21.86
N ALA A 305 39.56 4.45 -21.50
CA ALA A 305 40.84 4.28 -22.18
C ALA A 305 40.69 3.69 -23.59
N LEU A 306 39.72 2.81 -23.83
CA LEU A 306 39.39 2.30 -25.17
C LEU A 306 38.72 3.37 -26.02
N ASP A 307 37.76 4.10 -25.47
CA ASP A 307 37.07 5.18 -26.19
C ASP A 307 38.05 6.30 -26.55
N TRP A 308 38.99 6.64 -25.65
CA TRP A 308 40.10 7.54 -25.96
C TRP A 308 40.99 7.01 -27.09
N LEU A 309 41.36 5.72 -27.07
CA LEU A 309 42.21 5.11 -28.10
C LEU A 309 41.49 5.03 -29.46
N GLY A 310 40.19 4.73 -29.49
CA GLY A 310 39.36 4.74 -30.69
C GLY A 310 39.18 6.14 -31.28
N ALA A 311 39.11 7.18 -30.44
CA ALA A 311 39.09 8.57 -30.87
C ALA A 311 40.48 9.10 -31.29
N ASN A 312 41.57 8.50 -30.80
CA ASN A 312 42.96 8.96 -31.03
C ASN A 312 43.88 7.84 -31.56
N PRO A 313 43.53 7.11 -32.64
CA PRO A 313 44.20 5.87 -33.05
C PRO A 313 45.65 6.03 -33.55
N ALA A 314 46.12 7.27 -33.73
CA ALA A 314 47.49 7.60 -34.09
C ALA A 314 48.28 8.31 -32.97
N ALA A 315 47.68 8.51 -31.79
CA ALA A 315 48.35 9.13 -30.65
C ALA A 315 49.12 8.08 -29.84
N PRO A 316 50.32 8.39 -29.33
CA PRO A 316 51.01 7.51 -28.40
C PRO A 316 50.26 7.45 -27.07
N LEU A 317 50.24 6.30 -26.39
CA LEU A 317 49.57 6.14 -25.09
C LEU A 317 50.07 7.12 -24.00
N MET A 318 51.28 7.66 -24.16
CA MET A 318 51.81 8.74 -23.30
C MET A 318 51.06 10.07 -23.42
N ALA A 319 50.21 10.25 -24.44
CA ALA A 319 49.30 11.38 -24.59
C ALA A 319 47.91 11.15 -23.96
N MET A 320 47.61 9.93 -23.48
CA MET A 320 46.38 9.64 -22.74
C MET A 320 46.37 10.43 -21.41
N PRO A 321 45.27 11.07 -21.01
CA PRO A 321 45.16 11.81 -19.75
C PRO A 321 45.65 10.98 -18.56
N THR A 322 46.49 11.58 -17.70
CA THR A 322 47.12 10.88 -16.56
C THR A 322 46.09 10.23 -15.64
N ALA A 323 44.96 10.88 -15.38
CA ALA A 323 43.89 10.32 -14.56
C ALA A 323 43.24 9.04 -15.14
N LEU A 324 43.19 8.88 -16.47
CA LEU A 324 42.75 7.62 -17.08
C LEU A 324 43.83 6.55 -16.95
N ARG A 325 45.08 6.93 -17.21
CA ARG A 325 46.26 6.05 -17.15
C ARG A 325 46.50 5.46 -15.75
N ASP A 326 46.37 6.30 -14.72
CA ASP A 326 46.55 5.93 -13.32
C ASP A 326 45.37 5.07 -12.80
N GLY A 327 44.19 5.22 -13.41
CA GLY A 327 43.01 4.39 -13.13
C GLY A 327 43.10 2.95 -13.63
N LEU A 328 44.11 2.60 -14.44
CA LEU A 328 44.33 1.26 -14.98
C LEU A 328 45.29 0.45 -14.10
N SER A 329 45.04 -0.86 -14.00
CA SER A 329 46.02 -1.80 -13.44
C SER A 329 47.23 -2.00 -14.38
N PRO A 330 48.38 -2.51 -13.89
CA PRO A 330 49.53 -2.84 -14.73
C PRO A 330 49.19 -3.83 -15.86
N GLU A 331 48.29 -4.78 -15.60
CA GLU A 331 47.81 -5.77 -16.58
C GLU A 331 46.89 -5.11 -17.62
N GLN A 332 46.01 -4.20 -17.18
CA GLN A 332 45.17 -3.39 -18.06
C GLN A 332 46.03 -2.47 -18.95
N MET A 333 47.10 -1.88 -18.43
CA MET A 333 48.07 -1.08 -19.21
C MET A 333 48.76 -1.90 -20.30
N GLN A 334 49.17 -3.14 -19.99
CA GLN A 334 49.73 -4.07 -20.98
C GLN A 334 48.69 -4.53 -22.01
N ALA A 335 47.43 -4.71 -21.60
CA ALA A 335 46.34 -5.05 -22.51
C ALA A 335 45.95 -3.88 -23.43
N LEU A 336 46.02 -2.63 -22.94
CA LEU A 336 45.88 -1.41 -23.72
C LEU A 336 47.02 -1.23 -24.73
N ASP A 337 48.26 -1.52 -24.35
CA ASP A 337 49.43 -1.48 -25.25
C ASP A 337 49.32 -2.54 -26.36
N ARG A 338 48.94 -3.79 -26.01
CA ARG A 338 48.56 -4.83 -26.99
C ARG A 338 47.44 -4.35 -27.92
N THR A 339 46.43 -3.64 -27.40
CA THR A 339 45.30 -3.13 -28.19
C THR A 339 45.74 -2.01 -29.16
N ALA A 340 46.61 -1.11 -28.72
CA ALA A 340 47.18 -0.06 -29.57
C ALA A 340 48.03 -0.66 -30.71
N MET A 341 48.87 -1.66 -30.42
CA MET A 341 49.65 -2.38 -31.44
C MET A 341 48.75 -3.13 -32.46
N ASN A 342 47.58 -3.61 -32.04
CA ASN A 342 46.57 -4.23 -32.90
C ASN A 342 45.63 -3.22 -33.59
N GLY A 343 46.06 -1.97 -33.77
CA GLY A 343 45.31 -0.94 -34.49
C GLY A 343 44.01 -0.51 -33.79
N GLY A 344 44.03 -0.47 -32.45
CA GLY A 344 42.88 -0.11 -31.61
C GLY A 344 41.87 -1.25 -31.39
N ARG A 345 42.12 -2.46 -31.90
CA ARG A 345 41.23 -3.62 -31.72
C ARG A 345 41.66 -4.45 -30.51
N VAL A 346 40.75 -4.62 -29.55
CA VAL A 346 40.97 -5.53 -28.42
C VAL A 346 40.98 -6.97 -28.94
N VAL A 347 42.11 -7.65 -28.76
CA VAL A 347 42.24 -9.09 -29.02
C VAL A 347 41.90 -9.83 -27.73
N THR A 348 40.91 -10.72 -27.77
CA THR A 348 40.50 -11.53 -26.61
C THR A 348 41.68 -12.34 -26.08
N ASP A 349 41.99 -12.15 -24.81
CA ASP A 349 42.89 -13.01 -24.06
C ASP A 349 42.16 -14.35 -23.81
N ARG A 350 42.38 -15.34 -24.69
CA ARG A 350 41.58 -16.58 -24.70
C ARG A 350 41.69 -17.35 -23.37
N GLY A 351 42.83 -17.25 -22.67
CA GLY A 351 43.02 -17.85 -21.35
C GLY A 351 42.24 -17.12 -20.24
N LEU A 352 41.93 -15.83 -20.40
CA LEU A 352 40.95 -15.15 -19.55
C LEU A 352 39.51 -15.53 -19.93
N TYR A 353 39.19 -15.53 -21.22
CA TYR A 353 37.86 -15.90 -21.70
C TYR A 353 37.43 -17.29 -21.24
N ASP A 354 38.24 -18.34 -21.48
CA ASP A 354 37.85 -19.71 -21.14
C ASP A 354 37.71 -19.91 -19.62
N ARG A 355 38.47 -19.19 -18.78
CA ARG A 355 38.28 -19.19 -17.32
C ARG A 355 36.98 -18.51 -16.88
N LEU A 356 36.60 -17.39 -17.51
CA LEU A 356 35.35 -16.70 -17.22
C LEU A 356 34.12 -17.50 -17.69
N ASP A 357 34.22 -18.16 -18.85
CA ASP A 357 33.20 -19.05 -19.40
C ASP A 357 33.03 -20.32 -18.53
N ASP A 358 34.13 -20.98 -18.16
CA ASP A 358 34.10 -22.14 -17.28
C ASP A 358 33.62 -21.76 -15.86
N GLN A 359 33.94 -20.55 -15.35
CA GLN A 359 33.35 -20.05 -14.10
C GLN A 359 31.84 -19.81 -14.22
N ALA A 360 31.33 -19.33 -15.36
CA ALA A 360 29.88 -19.21 -15.59
C ALA A 360 29.18 -20.59 -15.65
N VAL A 361 29.88 -21.62 -16.16
CA VAL A 361 29.39 -23.01 -16.25
C VAL A 361 29.33 -23.69 -14.87
N HIS A 362 30.39 -23.56 -14.08
CA HIS A 362 30.61 -24.29 -12.82
C HIS A 362 30.20 -23.51 -11.56
N GLU A 363 30.42 -22.20 -11.53
CA GLU A 363 30.12 -21.29 -10.40
C GLU A 363 29.25 -20.09 -10.84
N PRO A 364 28.03 -20.31 -11.37
CA PRO A 364 27.20 -19.23 -11.91
C PRO A 364 26.90 -18.12 -10.88
N GLU A 365 26.81 -18.44 -9.58
CA GLU A 365 26.65 -17.44 -8.51
C GLU A 365 27.89 -16.56 -8.34
N SER A 366 29.10 -17.14 -8.38
CA SER A 366 30.36 -16.39 -8.38
C SER A 366 30.47 -15.50 -9.62
N PHE A 367 30.17 -16.05 -10.81
CA PHE A 367 30.25 -15.34 -12.08
C PHE A 367 29.28 -14.15 -12.17
N VAL A 368 28.06 -14.28 -11.63
CA VAL A 368 27.10 -13.17 -11.49
C VAL A 368 27.62 -12.04 -10.59
N GLY A 369 28.52 -12.35 -9.65
CA GLY A 369 29.16 -11.37 -8.77
C GLY A 369 30.37 -10.64 -9.35
N LEU A 370 30.90 -11.06 -10.52
CA LEU A 370 32.09 -10.45 -11.14
C LEU A 370 31.78 -9.11 -11.82
N ASP A 371 32.73 -8.19 -11.81
CA ASP A 371 32.68 -7.02 -12.68
C ASP A 371 33.44 -7.28 -14.00
N LEU A 372 32.70 -7.70 -15.03
CA LEU A 372 33.27 -7.97 -16.35
C LEU A 372 33.89 -6.71 -16.99
N THR A 373 33.52 -5.49 -16.57
CA THR A 373 34.09 -4.26 -17.13
C THR A 373 35.58 -4.12 -16.82
N GLN A 374 36.08 -4.72 -15.73
CA GLN A 374 37.51 -4.82 -15.43
C GLN A 374 38.30 -5.53 -16.53
N HIS A 375 37.68 -6.52 -17.17
CA HIS A 375 38.28 -7.35 -18.20
C HIS A 375 38.07 -6.80 -19.62
N ARG A 376 37.45 -5.62 -19.76
CA ARG A 376 37.10 -4.99 -21.05
C ARG A 376 38.29 -4.80 -22.00
N LEU A 377 39.48 -4.51 -21.47
CA LEU A 377 40.74 -4.39 -22.23
C LEU A 377 41.35 -5.74 -22.67
N SER A 378 40.86 -6.86 -22.14
CA SER A 378 41.34 -8.22 -22.42
C SER A 378 40.26 -9.10 -23.07
N LEU A 379 39.09 -8.55 -23.40
CA LEU A 379 37.97 -9.23 -24.03
C LEU A 379 37.52 -8.44 -25.25
N GLY A 380 37.67 -9.03 -26.44
CA GLY A 380 37.17 -8.45 -27.68
C GLY A 380 35.64 -8.31 -27.65
N ASP A 381 35.12 -7.35 -28.38
CA ASP A 381 33.73 -6.86 -28.22
C ASP A 381 32.68 -7.98 -28.31
N GLY A 382 32.86 -8.97 -29.18
CA GLY A 382 31.96 -10.12 -29.30
C GLY A 382 31.94 -11.01 -28.06
N ASP A 383 33.13 -11.33 -27.53
CA ASP A 383 33.29 -12.18 -26.35
C ASP A 383 32.86 -11.46 -25.06
N TYR A 384 33.19 -10.17 -24.94
CA TYR A 384 32.71 -9.31 -23.87
C TYR A 384 31.17 -9.23 -23.85
N ASN A 385 30.54 -9.00 -25.00
CA ASN A 385 29.08 -8.95 -25.11
C ASN A 385 28.43 -10.33 -24.85
N ARG A 386 29.08 -11.44 -25.25
CA ARG A 386 28.63 -12.81 -24.93
C ARG A 386 28.62 -13.04 -23.41
N LEU A 387 29.71 -12.75 -22.72
CA LEU A 387 29.82 -12.91 -21.27
C LEU A 387 28.87 -11.97 -20.51
N THR A 388 28.73 -10.72 -20.96
CA THR A 388 27.79 -9.74 -20.35
C THR A 388 26.33 -10.16 -20.52
N LYS A 389 25.94 -10.66 -21.71
CA LYS A 389 24.60 -11.23 -21.93
C LYS A 389 24.36 -12.43 -21.02
N LEU A 390 25.32 -13.34 -20.92
CA LEU A 390 25.25 -14.52 -20.05
C LEU A 390 25.11 -14.13 -18.57
N GLN A 391 25.91 -13.19 -18.10
CA GLN A 391 25.84 -12.70 -16.72
C GLN A 391 24.46 -12.12 -16.40
N LYS A 392 23.88 -11.34 -17.33
CA LYS A 392 22.51 -10.82 -17.21
C LYS A 392 21.47 -11.93 -17.17
N THR A 393 21.55 -12.93 -18.05
CA THR A 393 20.65 -14.11 -18.05
C THR A 393 20.66 -14.81 -16.68
N LEU A 394 21.85 -15.10 -16.15
CA LEU A 394 22.04 -15.78 -14.87
C LEU A 394 21.53 -14.94 -13.69
N ALA A 395 21.81 -13.64 -13.68
CA ALA A 395 21.33 -12.70 -12.66
C ALA A 395 19.80 -12.53 -12.66
N GLU A 396 19.17 -12.61 -13.83
CA GLU A 396 17.71 -12.59 -13.99
C GLU A 396 17.05 -13.96 -13.66
N GLY A 397 17.83 -15.02 -13.42
CA GLY A 397 17.34 -16.37 -13.14
C GLY A 397 16.59 -17.01 -14.32
N LYS A 398 16.79 -16.51 -15.55
CA LYS A 398 16.09 -16.96 -16.75
C LYS A 398 16.82 -18.14 -17.38
N SER A 399 16.07 -19.13 -17.86
CA SER A 399 16.63 -20.14 -18.75
C SER A 399 16.89 -19.52 -20.13
N ASP A 400 18.14 -19.53 -20.56
CA ASP A 400 18.58 -19.24 -21.93
C ASP A 400 19.00 -20.59 -22.56
N PRO A 401 18.14 -21.24 -23.37
CA PRO A 401 18.41 -22.59 -23.87
C PRO A 401 19.75 -22.72 -24.64
N PRO A 402 20.18 -21.74 -25.48
CA PRO A 402 21.55 -21.65 -25.96
C PRO A 402 22.63 -21.81 -24.87
N PHE A 403 22.50 -21.16 -23.71
CA PHE A 403 23.46 -21.29 -22.63
C PHE A 403 23.39 -22.66 -21.94
N GLU A 404 22.21 -23.20 -21.62
CA GLU A 404 22.15 -24.54 -20.99
C GLU A 404 22.70 -25.63 -21.93
N ARG A 405 22.55 -25.48 -23.26
CA ARG A 405 23.19 -26.37 -24.24
C ARG A 405 24.72 -26.22 -24.26
N HIS A 406 25.23 -24.99 -24.24
CA HIS A 406 26.66 -24.69 -24.08
C HIS A 406 27.22 -25.28 -22.79
N ARG A 407 26.55 -25.03 -21.67
CA ARG A 407 26.90 -25.50 -20.33
C ARG A 407 26.92 -27.02 -20.22
N LEU A 408 25.90 -27.72 -20.74
CA LEU A 408 25.90 -29.19 -20.83
C LEU A 408 27.06 -29.70 -21.70
N GLY A 409 27.35 -29.04 -22.82
CA GLY A 409 28.51 -29.34 -23.66
C GLY A 409 29.83 -29.22 -22.90
N ARG A 410 30.08 -28.08 -22.24
CA ARG A 410 31.29 -27.84 -21.44
C ARG A 410 31.42 -28.85 -20.27
N LEU A 411 30.31 -29.20 -19.61
CA LEU A 411 30.30 -30.21 -18.55
C LEU A 411 30.68 -31.61 -19.05
N PHE A 412 30.06 -32.08 -20.15
CA PHE A 412 30.40 -33.38 -20.76
C PHE A 412 31.83 -33.38 -21.34
N LEU A 413 32.27 -32.29 -21.96
CA LEU A 413 33.64 -32.16 -22.46
C LEU A 413 34.66 -32.22 -21.31
N GLY A 414 34.41 -31.52 -20.21
CA GLY A 414 35.26 -31.58 -19.02
C GLY A 414 35.30 -32.96 -18.38
N GLU A 415 34.24 -33.76 -18.48
CA GLU A 415 34.21 -35.17 -18.07
C GLU A 415 35.02 -36.06 -19.02
N GLY A 416 34.84 -35.91 -20.34
CA GLY A 416 35.57 -36.65 -21.37
C GLY A 416 37.07 -36.38 -21.38
N LEU A 417 37.50 -35.11 -21.21
CA LEU A 417 38.92 -34.74 -21.10
C LEU A 417 39.57 -35.40 -19.86
N ARG A 418 38.86 -35.42 -18.72
CA ARG A 418 39.30 -36.14 -17.52
C ARG A 418 39.38 -37.66 -17.75
N ALA A 419 38.42 -38.24 -18.46
CA ALA A 419 38.44 -39.66 -18.81
C ALA A 419 39.58 -40.03 -19.79
N ALA A 420 39.95 -39.11 -20.68
CA ALA A 420 41.10 -39.23 -21.59
C ALA A 420 42.46 -38.91 -20.95
N ASN A 421 42.50 -38.53 -19.65
CA ASN A 421 43.69 -38.06 -18.94
C ASN A 421 44.38 -36.85 -19.63
N VAL A 422 43.58 -35.96 -20.21
CA VAL A 422 44.03 -34.69 -20.80
C VAL A 422 43.96 -33.60 -19.73
N ASP A 423 44.99 -32.77 -19.65
CA ASP A 423 45.00 -31.57 -18.80
C ASP A 423 43.87 -30.62 -19.20
N PRO A 424 42.89 -30.31 -18.33
CA PRO A 424 41.77 -29.44 -18.66
C PRO A 424 42.19 -27.99 -18.96
N ASP A 425 43.36 -27.53 -18.55
CA ASP A 425 43.89 -26.19 -18.90
C ASP A 425 44.89 -26.24 -20.10
N GLY A 426 45.22 -27.45 -20.55
CA GLY A 426 46.11 -27.75 -21.66
C GLY A 426 45.65 -27.20 -23.01
N GLU A 427 46.57 -27.17 -23.98
CA GLU A 427 46.29 -26.66 -25.33
C GLU A 427 45.30 -27.54 -26.10
N GLU A 428 45.35 -28.86 -25.89
CA GLU A 428 44.38 -29.83 -26.42
C GLU A 428 42.96 -29.55 -25.88
N ALA A 429 42.83 -29.37 -24.56
CA ALA A 429 41.55 -29.04 -23.93
C ALA A 429 40.99 -27.68 -24.37
N ARG A 430 41.86 -26.68 -24.61
CA ARG A 430 41.45 -25.38 -25.20
C ARG A 430 41.04 -25.52 -26.66
N THR A 431 41.69 -26.40 -27.43
CA THR A 431 41.32 -26.71 -28.82
C THR A 431 39.97 -27.42 -28.89
N ALA A 432 39.75 -28.44 -28.06
CA ALA A 432 38.48 -29.16 -27.99
C ALA A 432 37.31 -28.25 -27.55
N ARG A 433 37.54 -27.35 -26.57
CA ARG A 433 36.57 -26.30 -26.19
C ARG A 433 36.17 -25.44 -27.39
N GLN A 434 37.14 -24.95 -28.17
CA GLN A 434 36.87 -24.10 -29.35
C GLN A 434 36.15 -24.84 -30.48
N GLN A 435 36.48 -26.12 -30.70
CA GLN A 435 35.77 -26.95 -31.68
C GLN A 435 34.32 -27.20 -31.23
N LEU A 436 34.08 -27.47 -29.95
CA LEU A 436 32.73 -27.64 -29.41
C LEU A 436 31.90 -26.35 -29.49
N ASP A 437 32.49 -25.20 -29.11
CA ASP A 437 31.86 -23.88 -29.25
C ASP A 437 31.42 -23.64 -30.71
N THR A 438 32.26 -24.05 -31.67
CA THR A 438 31.99 -23.93 -33.11
C THR A 438 30.88 -24.87 -33.58
N LEU A 439 30.93 -26.15 -33.18
CA LEU A 439 29.92 -27.15 -33.56
C LEU A 439 28.54 -26.82 -32.97
N LEU A 440 28.47 -26.43 -31.69
CA LEU A 440 27.21 -26.03 -31.04
C LEU A 440 26.60 -24.77 -31.67
N GLY A 441 27.43 -23.83 -32.13
CA GLY A 441 27.00 -22.66 -32.88
C GLY A 441 26.50 -22.98 -34.30
N ALA A 442 27.11 -23.97 -34.96
CA ALA A 442 26.76 -24.38 -36.32
C ALA A 442 25.56 -25.35 -36.39
N PHE A 443 25.28 -26.11 -35.33
CA PHE A 443 24.28 -27.18 -35.34
C PHE A 443 22.88 -26.70 -35.72
N GLU A 444 22.35 -25.68 -35.04
CA GLU A 444 20.96 -25.23 -35.27
C GLU A 444 20.74 -24.63 -36.68
N PRO A 445 21.70 -23.85 -37.27
CA PRO A 445 21.69 -23.50 -38.69
C PRO A 445 21.80 -24.66 -39.69
N VAL A 446 22.49 -25.76 -39.35
CA VAL A 446 22.71 -26.91 -40.26
C VAL A 446 21.55 -27.90 -40.22
N GLU A 447 21.10 -28.25 -39.01
CA GLU A 447 20.09 -29.29 -38.75
C GLU A 447 18.66 -28.74 -38.71
N GLY A 448 18.47 -27.41 -38.69
CA GLY A 448 17.15 -26.76 -38.61
C GLY A 448 16.40 -26.99 -37.29
N LYS A 449 17.08 -27.53 -36.27
CA LYS A 449 16.56 -27.85 -34.94
C LYS A 449 17.63 -27.54 -33.88
N PRO A 450 17.24 -27.22 -32.63
CA PRO A 450 18.19 -27.13 -31.52
C PRO A 450 18.80 -28.51 -31.19
N PRO A 451 20.07 -28.61 -30.78
CA PRO A 451 20.68 -29.89 -30.40
C PRO A 451 20.07 -30.44 -29.10
N THR A 452 19.74 -31.73 -29.12
CA THR A 452 19.28 -32.51 -27.96
C THR A 452 20.46 -32.96 -27.09
N MET A 453 20.20 -33.51 -25.90
CA MET A 453 21.25 -34.06 -25.04
C MET A 453 22.04 -35.21 -25.69
N ALA A 454 21.43 -35.96 -26.63
CA ALA A 454 22.15 -36.98 -27.40
C ALA A 454 23.08 -36.34 -28.44
N ASP A 455 22.60 -35.32 -29.17
CA ASP A 455 23.41 -34.59 -30.15
C ASP A 455 24.60 -33.91 -29.47
N ILE A 456 24.40 -33.23 -28.33
CA ILE A 456 25.48 -32.57 -27.56
C ILE A 456 26.57 -33.57 -27.14
N ARG A 457 26.22 -34.82 -26.80
CA ARG A 457 27.20 -35.87 -26.48
C ARG A 457 27.99 -36.31 -27.71
N GLY A 458 27.32 -36.53 -28.85
CA GLY A 458 28.01 -36.83 -30.11
C GLY A 458 29.00 -35.73 -30.52
N LEU A 459 28.61 -34.46 -30.40
CA LEU A 459 29.49 -33.32 -30.66
C LEU A 459 30.68 -33.24 -29.68
N VAL A 460 30.55 -33.77 -28.46
CA VAL A 460 31.67 -33.89 -27.51
C VAL A 460 32.59 -35.05 -27.90
N ASP A 461 32.04 -36.22 -28.21
CA ASP A 461 32.80 -37.40 -28.66
C ASP A 461 33.59 -37.14 -29.96
N ASP A 462 33.11 -36.25 -30.83
CA ASP A 462 33.80 -35.83 -32.06
C ASP A 462 34.96 -34.84 -31.84
N VAL A 463 34.98 -34.06 -30.75
CA VAL A 463 36.07 -33.09 -30.45
C VAL A 463 37.05 -33.58 -29.38
N LEU A 464 36.70 -34.64 -28.64
CA LEU A 464 37.64 -35.26 -27.71
C LEU A 464 38.85 -35.77 -28.50
N PRO A 465 40.09 -35.51 -28.05
CA PRO A 465 41.26 -36.07 -28.70
C PRO A 465 41.16 -37.59 -28.65
N ARG A 466 41.11 -38.21 -29.82
CA ARG A 466 41.10 -39.67 -29.98
C ARG A 466 42.47 -40.19 -29.55
N GLY A 467 42.63 -40.41 -28.24
CA GLY A 467 43.86 -40.93 -27.64
C GLY A 467 44.33 -42.14 -28.44
N GLU A 468 45.62 -42.14 -28.81
CA GLU A 468 46.17 -43.00 -29.86
C GLU A 468 45.84 -44.47 -29.60
N ALA A 469 44.79 -44.96 -30.28
CA ALA A 469 44.35 -46.33 -30.15
C ALA A 469 45.46 -47.23 -30.71
N ASP A 470 46.03 -48.09 -29.86
CA ASP A 470 47.15 -48.98 -30.19
C ASP A 470 46.96 -49.54 -31.61
N PRO A 471 47.84 -49.19 -32.58
CA PRO A 471 47.60 -49.40 -34.00
C PRO A 471 47.54 -50.89 -34.39
N ASN A 472 47.79 -51.80 -33.45
CA ASN A 472 47.53 -53.24 -33.60
C ASN A 472 46.04 -53.62 -33.50
N THR A 473 45.15 -52.71 -33.05
CA THR A 473 43.73 -53.00 -32.80
C THR A 473 42.88 -52.86 -34.08
N VAL A 474 43.01 -53.83 -34.99
CA VAL A 474 42.32 -53.84 -36.30
C VAL A 474 40.78 -53.90 -36.13
N ARG A 475 40.09 -52.78 -36.36
CA ARG A 475 38.64 -52.75 -36.55
C ARG A 475 38.27 -53.14 -37.98
N THR A 476 37.78 -54.36 -38.17
CA THR A 476 37.12 -54.78 -39.41
C THR A 476 35.72 -54.14 -39.52
N SER A 477 35.49 -53.33 -40.56
CA SER A 477 34.16 -52.83 -40.92
C SER A 477 33.58 -53.63 -42.09
N GLY A 478 32.31 -54.00 -42.00
CA GLY A 478 31.57 -54.69 -43.06
C GLY A 478 30.54 -55.69 -42.53
N GLY A 479 29.25 -55.30 -42.55
CA GLY A 479 28.14 -56.17 -42.13
C GLY A 479 26.83 -55.40 -41.93
N GLU A 480 26.02 -55.31 -42.98
CA GLU A 480 24.62 -54.87 -42.93
C GLU A 480 23.67 -56.10 -42.87
N PRO A 481 22.33 -55.99 -42.71
CA PRO A 481 21.69 -56.56 -41.52
C PRO A 481 20.63 -57.64 -41.80
N VAL A 482 20.40 -58.55 -40.83
CA VAL A 482 19.27 -59.51 -40.81
C VAL A 482 18.75 -59.70 -39.38
N GLU A 483 17.50 -60.11 -39.24
CA GLU A 483 16.66 -60.10 -38.03
C GLU A 483 16.72 -61.37 -37.14
N ALA A 484 16.18 -61.21 -35.92
CA ALA A 484 15.30 -62.14 -35.19
C ALA A 484 15.85 -63.42 -34.47
N SER A 485 15.19 -63.72 -33.34
CA SER A 485 15.30 -64.90 -32.45
C SER A 485 16.66 -65.08 -31.74
N GLY A 486 16.75 -65.52 -30.47
CA GLY A 486 15.72 -65.90 -29.49
C GLY A 486 15.98 -67.28 -28.87
N ASN A 487 15.74 -67.42 -27.55
CA ASN A 487 15.72 -68.67 -26.75
C ASN A 487 17.08 -69.38 -26.46
N THR A 488 17.37 -70.06 -25.32
CA THR A 488 16.85 -70.08 -23.91
C THR A 488 17.91 -70.78 -22.99
N GLU A 489 17.66 -70.87 -21.67
CA GLU A 489 18.20 -71.84 -20.67
C GLU A 489 19.58 -71.54 -20.03
N ILE A 490 19.92 -71.84 -18.75
CA ILE A 490 19.26 -72.24 -17.46
C ILE A 490 20.38 -72.15 -16.37
N ALA A 491 20.25 -72.05 -15.02
CA ALA A 491 19.33 -71.54 -13.98
C ALA A 491 20.13 -71.74 -12.63
N PRO A 492 19.62 -72.15 -11.42
CA PRO A 492 18.30 -72.03 -10.77
C PRO A 492 18.34 -71.55 -9.27
N LEU A 493 17.15 -71.48 -8.63
CA LEU A 493 16.85 -71.31 -7.18
C LEU A 493 17.04 -69.88 -6.60
N GLN A 494 16.22 -69.39 -5.64
CA GLN A 494 15.19 -70.06 -4.81
C GLN A 494 13.98 -69.14 -4.49
N GLU A 495 12.77 -69.72 -4.34
CA GLU A 495 11.48 -69.04 -4.02
C GLU A 495 11.12 -69.19 -2.50
N PRO A 496 9.89 -68.94 -1.96
CA PRO A 496 8.62 -68.40 -2.53
C PRO A 496 7.80 -67.43 -1.62
N ILE A 497 6.66 -66.91 -2.14
CA ILE A 497 5.27 -67.06 -1.61
C ILE A 497 4.27 -66.08 -2.29
N ASP A 498 3.09 -66.56 -2.68
CA ASP A 498 2.04 -65.84 -3.41
C ASP A 498 1.08 -64.98 -2.57
N SER A 499 0.47 -63.96 -3.20
CA SER A 499 -1.00 -63.89 -3.42
C SER A 499 -1.46 -62.69 -4.28
N PRO A 500 -2.48 -62.83 -5.16
CA PRO A 500 -2.86 -61.79 -6.13
C PRO A 500 -4.16 -61.02 -5.80
N ARG A 501 -4.43 -59.92 -6.53
CA ARG A 501 -5.78 -59.35 -6.68
C ARG A 501 -6.02 -58.73 -8.05
N GLN A 502 -7.19 -59.00 -8.64
CA GLN A 502 -7.63 -58.54 -9.96
C GLN A 502 -8.36 -57.20 -9.90
N VAL A 503 -8.23 -56.35 -10.94
CA VAL A 503 -9.31 -55.52 -11.52
C VAL A 503 -9.06 -55.38 -13.03
N ALA A 504 -10.11 -55.33 -13.85
CA ALA A 504 -10.04 -55.18 -15.32
C ALA A 504 -10.33 -53.73 -15.78
N PRO A 505 -9.87 -53.30 -16.98
CA PRO A 505 -9.99 -51.91 -17.45
C PRO A 505 -11.31 -51.63 -18.20
N PRO A 506 -11.86 -50.39 -18.12
CA PRO A 506 -12.86 -49.89 -19.04
C PRO A 506 -12.26 -48.93 -20.09
N THR A 507 -12.65 -49.09 -21.35
CA THR A 507 -12.38 -48.13 -22.44
C THR A 507 -13.63 -47.31 -22.77
N LYS A 508 -13.48 -46.03 -23.12
CA LYS A 508 -14.17 -45.30 -24.22
C LYS A 508 -13.75 -43.81 -24.32
N PRO A 509 -14.05 -43.09 -25.42
CA PRO A 509 -13.22 -41.99 -25.90
C PRO A 509 -13.68 -40.58 -25.54
N VAL A 510 -12.76 -39.62 -25.69
CA VAL A 510 -12.99 -38.17 -25.68
C VAL A 510 -13.55 -37.73 -27.05
N PRO A 511 -14.60 -36.88 -27.12
CA PRO A 511 -15.09 -36.32 -28.38
C PRO A 511 -14.19 -35.19 -28.89
N ARG A 512 -14.10 -35.03 -30.22
CA ARG A 512 -13.51 -33.85 -30.85
C ARG A 512 -14.49 -32.67 -30.80
N SER A 513 -14.02 -31.49 -30.39
CA SER A 513 -14.60 -30.21 -30.75
C SER A 513 -13.55 -29.35 -31.46
N SER A 514 -13.89 -28.80 -32.61
CA SER A 514 -13.02 -27.92 -33.40
C SER A 514 -13.08 -26.49 -32.87
N GLU A 515 -11.92 -25.88 -32.61
CA GLU A 515 -11.82 -24.45 -32.33
C GLU A 515 -11.17 -23.72 -33.50
N PHE A 516 -11.57 -22.47 -33.73
CA PHE A 516 -11.53 -21.82 -35.04
C PHE A 516 -10.47 -20.72 -35.10
N THR A 517 -9.28 -21.03 -35.62
CA THR A 517 -8.12 -20.12 -35.61
C THR A 517 -8.27 -18.95 -36.60
N VAL A 518 -8.82 -17.82 -36.14
CA VAL A 518 -8.80 -16.55 -36.89
C VAL A 518 -7.40 -15.95 -36.83
N LYS A 519 -6.49 -16.45 -37.69
CA LYS A 519 -5.14 -15.89 -37.87
C LYS A 519 -5.09 -15.05 -39.16
N GLY A 520 -5.23 -13.73 -39.02
CA GLY A 520 -4.94 -12.77 -40.09
C GLY A 520 -5.64 -11.43 -39.94
N ALA A 521 -4.90 -10.41 -39.46
CA ALA A 521 -5.16 -8.96 -39.65
C ALA A 521 -4.12 -8.02 -38.97
N PHE A 522 -2.94 -8.50 -38.54
CA PHE A 522 -1.93 -7.67 -37.87
C PHE A 522 -0.49 -8.02 -38.26
N ASP A 523 -0.18 -7.88 -39.56
CA ASP A 523 1.18 -7.61 -40.03
C ASP A 523 1.26 -6.12 -40.39
N ALA A 524 2.02 -5.34 -39.61
CA ALA A 524 2.24 -3.91 -39.82
C ALA A 524 3.75 -3.61 -39.71
N ALA A 525 4.26 -2.76 -40.61
CA ALA A 525 5.68 -2.68 -40.92
C ALA A 525 6.60 -2.30 -39.74
N GLU A 526 7.81 -2.84 -39.77
CA GLU A 526 8.92 -2.44 -38.89
C GLU A 526 9.23 -0.94 -39.04
N PRO A 527 9.58 -0.22 -37.94
CA PRO A 527 9.89 1.19 -38.01
C PRO A 527 11.18 1.44 -38.79
N ARG A 528 11.12 2.32 -39.79
CA ARG A 528 12.28 2.66 -40.61
C ARG A 528 13.05 3.82 -39.97
N ILE A 529 14.32 3.58 -39.65
CA ILE A 529 15.27 4.60 -39.23
C ILE A 529 16.09 5.02 -40.46
N VAL A 530 16.23 6.33 -40.67
CA VAL A 530 17.12 6.93 -41.68
C VAL A 530 18.04 7.91 -40.96
N HIS A 531 19.35 7.74 -41.14
CA HIS A 531 20.34 8.72 -40.72
C HIS A 531 20.59 9.68 -41.88
N ASN A 532 20.52 10.99 -41.60
CA ASN A 532 20.70 12.04 -42.59
C ASN A 532 22.15 12.56 -42.58
N ASP A 533 22.60 13.13 -43.69
CA ASP A 533 23.95 13.70 -43.84
C ASP A 533 24.25 14.88 -42.89
N ASP A 534 23.20 15.50 -42.31
CA ASP A 534 23.31 16.53 -41.26
C ASP A 534 23.47 15.96 -39.85
N GLY A 535 23.58 14.63 -39.70
CA GLY A 535 23.71 13.94 -38.42
C GLY A 535 22.42 13.77 -37.63
N SER A 536 21.28 14.23 -38.14
CA SER A 536 19.95 13.95 -37.57
C SER A 536 19.51 12.50 -37.85
N ALA A 537 18.59 12.00 -37.02
CA ALA A 537 17.91 10.73 -37.25
C ALA A 537 16.42 10.97 -37.50
N GLU A 538 15.90 10.39 -38.59
CA GLU A 538 14.48 10.37 -38.91
C GLU A 538 13.93 8.96 -38.68
N VAL A 539 12.86 8.86 -37.90
CA VAL A 539 12.18 7.60 -37.57
C VAL A 539 10.76 7.70 -38.09
N THR A 540 10.46 6.97 -39.16
CA THR A 540 9.08 6.81 -39.63
C THR A 540 8.40 5.77 -38.75
N ALA A 541 7.46 6.22 -37.92
CA ALA A 541 6.59 5.32 -37.19
C ALA A 541 5.53 4.77 -38.15
N GLY A 542 5.30 3.46 -38.11
CA GLY A 542 4.18 2.84 -38.82
C GLY A 542 2.83 3.40 -38.35
N LYS A 543 1.80 3.20 -39.17
CA LYS A 543 0.45 3.75 -38.99
C LYS A 543 -0.08 3.69 -37.55
N ILE A 544 -0.19 4.86 -36.92
CA ILE A 544 -0.67 5.02 -35.55
C ILE A 544 -2.20 5.04 -35.55
N PRO A 545 -2.89 4.19 -34.78
CA PRO A 545 -4.35 4.22 -34.69
C PRO A 545 -4.83 5.52 -33.99
N THR A 546 -5.70 6.28 -34.66
CA THR A 546 -6.39 7.45 -34.08
C THR A 546 -7.92 7.24 -34.16
N PRO A 547 -8.74 8.02 -33.42
CA PRO A 547 -10.20 7.93 -33.52
C PRO A 547 -10.78 8.17 -34.93
N GLY A 548 -10.03 8.82 -35.83
CA GLY A 548 -10.41 9.02 -37.24
C GLY A 548 -9.91 7.93 -38.20
N GLY A 549 -9.24 6.88 -37.68
CA GLY A 549 -8.50 5.88 -38.46
C GLY A 549 -6.98 5.99 -38.30
N PRO A 550 -6.20 5.17 -39.01
CA PRO A 550 -4.74 5.18 -38.91
C PRO A 550 -4.12 6.45 -39.53
N ALA A 551 -3.30 7.15 -38.74
CA ALA A 551 -2.50 8.31 -39.15
C ALA A 551 -1.06 7.90 -39.45
N ASP A 552 -0.40 8.59 -40.38
CA ASP A 552 1.03 8.44 -40.67
C ASP A 552 1.84 9.45 -39.83
N ALA A 553 2.97 9.02 -39.25
CA ALA A 553 3.73 9.83 -38.29
C ALA A 553 5.25 9.69 -38.45
N THR A 554 5.96 10.82 -38.43
CA THR A 554 7.41 10.90 -38.61
C THR A 554 8.03 11.69 -37.46
N ILE A 555 9.09 11.16 -36.86
CA ILE A 555 9.83 11.79 -35.76
C ILE A 555 11.24 12.15 -36.26
N ARG A 556 11.68 13.39 -36.03
CA ARG A 556 13.05 13.85 -36.32
C ARG A 556 13.75 14.25 -35.03
N ILE A 557 14.94 13.72 -34.84
CA ILE A 557 15.81 14.01 -33.69
C ILE A 557 17.04 14.76 -34.22
N ASP A 558 17.13 16.05 -33.89
CA ASP A 558 18.28 16.89 -34.21
C ASP A 558 19.41 16.63 -33.17
N ARG A 559 20.65 16.48 -33.64
CA ARG A 559 21.79 16.10 -32.79
C ARG A 559 22.35 17.25 -31.93
N ASP A 560 22.26 18.47 -32.43
CA ASP A 560 23.01 19.63 -31.91
C ASP A 560 22.13 20.61 -31.11
N ARG A 561 20.89 20.22 -30.80
CA ARG A 561 19.92 21.03 -30.04
C ARG A 561 19.13 20.16 -29.09
N SER A 562 18.82 20.67 -27.90
CA SER A 562 18.03 20.01 -26.85
C SER A 562 16.52 19.99 -27.16
N GLY A 563 16.15 19.55 -28.37
CA GLY A 563 14.78 19.52 -28.84
C GLY A 563 14.54 18.48 -29.94
N ALA A 564 13.32 17.97 -29.97
CA ALA A 564 12.86 17.01 -30.98
C ALA A 564 11.62 17.58 -31.69
N SER A 565 11.39 17.16 -32.92
CA SER A 565 10.17 17.48 -33.66
C SER A 565 9.50 16.22 -34.18
N SER A 566 8.18 16.27 -34.32
CA SER A 566 7.41 15.21 -34.96
C SER A 566 6.28 15.80 -35.80
N GLU A 567 6.01 15.17 -36.93
CA GLU A 567 4.89 15.49 -37.79
C GLU A 567 3.93 14.31 -37.81
N MET A 568 2.63 14.57 -37.67
CA MET A 568 1.57 13.58 -37.84
C MET A 568 0.54 14.10 -38.83
N VAL A 569 0.19 13.28 -39.83
CA VAL A 569 -0.88 13.58 -40.79
C VAL A 569 -2.11 12.77 -40.42
N LEU A 570 -3.16 13.47 -40.01
CA LEU A 570 -4.43 12.89 -39.59
C LEU A 570 -5.26 12.41 -40.80
N PRO A 571 -6.16 11.41 -40.64
CA PRO A 571 -6.96 10.86 -41.73
C PRO A 571 -7.88 11.87 -42.44
N ASN A 572 -8.15 13.02 -41.81
CA ASN A 572 -8.90 14.15 -42.38
C ASN A 572 -8.00 15.17 -43.11
N GLY A 573 -6.75 14.81 -43.42
CA GLY A 573 -5.78 15.64 -44.12
C GLY A 573 -5.15 16.76 -43.28
N HIS A 574 -5.51 16.92 -42.01
CA HIS A 574 -4.90 17.92 -41.14
C HIS A 574 -3.51 17.46 -40.70
N ARG A 575 -2.58 18.40 -40.57
CA ARG A 575 -1.19 18.15 -40.15
C ARG A 575 -0.94 18.70 -38.76
N VAL A 576 -0.36 17.91 -37.87
CA VAL A 576 0.09 18.36 -36.54
C VAL A 576 1.62 18.36 -36.53
N GLU A 577 2.21 19.55 -36.36
CA GLU A 577 3.64 19.78 -36.24
C GLU A 577 3.98 20.02 -34.76
N SER A 578 4.55 19.02 -34.09
CA SER A 578 5.04 19.13 -32.72
C SER A 578 6.51 19.54 -32.69
N ARG A 579 6.87 20.43 -31.77
CA ARG A 579 8.26 20.80 -31.47
C ARG A 579 8.45 20.94 -29.96
N ARG A 580 9.30 20.08 -29.38
CA ARG A 580 9.69 20.13 -27.97
C ARG A 580 11.10 20.72 -27.82
N THR A 581 11.33 21.46 -26.75
CA THR A 581 12.63 21.97 -26.29
C THR A 581 12.78 21.79 -24.79
N SER A 582 14.01 21.59 -24.31
CA SER A 582 14.37 21.65 -22.88
C SER A 582 15.61 22.53 -22.70
N SER A 583 15.61 23.34 -21.64
CA SER A 583 16.68 24.29 -21.32
C SER A 583 17.81 23.65 -20.53
N ASP A 584 17.46 22.74 -19.63
CA ASP A 584 18.27 22.31 -18.48
C ASP A 584 17.95 20.89 -17.98
N GLY A 585 17.02 20.17 -18.63
CA GLY A 585 16.54 18.86 -18.20
C GLY A 585 15.51 18.88 -17.05
N GLY A 586 15.39 19.98 -16.30
CA GLY A 586 14.35 20.17 -15.29
C GLY A 586 13.07 20.81 -15.86
N THR A 587 13.23 21.63 -16.89
CA THR A 587 12.17 22.39 -17.56
C THR A 587 12.01 21.97 -19.03
N TRP A 588 10.81 22.08 -19.58
CA TRP A 588 10.58 21.88 -21.02
C TRP A 588 9.38 22.68 -21.55
N SER A 589 9.38 22.88 -22.86
CA SER A 589 8.28 23.48 -23.63
C SER A 589 7.98 22.59 -24.85
N GLN A 590 6.72 22.40 -25.18
CA GLN A 590 6.24 21.72 -26.37
C GLN A 590 5.22 22.61 -27.07
N ILE A 591 5.36 22.79 -28.38
CA ILE A 591 4.45 23.57 -29.21
C ILE A 591 3.92 22.64 -30.31
N ASP A 592 2.61 22.39 -30.28
CA ASP A 592 1.88 21.55 -31.22
C ASP A 592 1.04 22.45 -32.14
N THR A 593 1.44 22.58 -33.42
CA THR A 593 0.78 23.43 -34.41
C THR A 593 -0.09 22.58 -35.33
N THR A 594 -1.40 22.80 -35.31
CA THR A 594 -2.35 22.12 -36.21
C THR A 594 -2.63 22.97 -37.45
N ARG A 595 -2.47 22.37 -38.63
CA ARG A 595 -2.81 22.94 -39.93
C ARG A 595 -3.99 22.21 -40.57
N ASP A 596 -4.76 22.92 -41.37
CA ASP A 596 -5.75 22.34 -42.28
C ASP A 596 -5.07 21.63 -43.48
N PRO A 597 -5.83 20.91 -44.34
CA PRO A 597 -5.29 20.26 -45.54
C PRO A 597 -4.77 21.23 -46.62
N GLN A 598 -4.92 22.55 -46.42
CA GLN A 598 -4.39 23.61 -47.27
C GLN A 598 -3.07 24.19 -46.69
N GLY A 599 -2.63 23.72 -45.52
CA GLY A 599 -1.41 24.14 -44.83
C GLY A 599 -1.55 25.41 -43.99
N ALA A 600 -2.75 26.00 -43.93
CA ALA A 600 -3.00 27.14 -43.06
C ALA A 600 -3.11 26.67 -41.61
N VAL A 601 -2.49 27.41 -40.68
CA VAL A 601 -2.63 27.11 -39.24
C VAL A 601 -4.09 27.33 -38.85
N VAL A 602 -4.69 26.31 -38.24
CA VAL A 602 -6.00 26.43 -37.57
C VAL A 602 -5.85 26.61 -36.06
N GLY A 603 -4.69 26.23 -35.52
CA GLY A 603 -4.40 26.41 -34.10
C GLY A 603 -3.00 26.04 -33.63
N THR A 604 -2.59 26.61 -32.50
CA THR A 604 -1.33 26.28 -31.80
C THR A 604 -1.59 25.99 -30.32
N GLN A 605 -1.12 24.84 -29.84
CA GLN A 605 -1.18 24.43 -28.44
C GLN A 605 0.24 24.41 -27.85
N THR A 606 0.49 25.24 -26.85
CA THR A 606 1.79 25.31 -26.14
C THR A 606 1.63 24.70 -24.76
N THR A 607 2.45 23.69 -24.43
CA THR A 607 2.51 23.06 -23.11
C THR A 607 3.91 23.25 -22.53
N THR A 608 4.03 23.91 -21.37
CA THR A 608 5.30 24.11 -20.67
C THR A 608 5.30 23.45 -19.30
N PHE A 609 6.47 23.07 -18.82
CA PHE A 609 6.72 22.57 -17.46
C PHE A 609 7.85 23.36 -16.82
N ASP A 610 7.59 23.97 -15.66
CA ASP A 610 8.53 24.85 -14.94
C ASP A 610 9.38 24.13 -13.87
N GLY A 611 9.28 22.79 -13.79
CA GLY A 611 9.86 21.97 -12.72
C GLY A 611 8.86 21.59 -11.61
N THR A 612 7.69 22.27 -11.54
CA THR A 612 6.64 22.02 -10.54
C THR A 612 5.21 22.03 -11.11
N ARG A 613 4.98 22.80 -12.17
CA ARG A 613 3.67 23.06 -12.77
C ARG A 613 3.72 22.86 -14.27
N VAL A 614 2.68 22.22 -14.80
CA VAL A 614 2.37 22.23 -16.22
C VAL A 614 1.41 23.37 -16.52
N THR A 615 1.74 24.17 -17.54
CA THR A 615 0.91 25.25 -18.10
C THR A 615 0.61 24.90 -19.55
N GLN A 616 -0.67 24.83 -19.93
CA GLN A 616 -1.10 24.50 -21.28
C GLN A 616 -2.00 25.60 -21.85
N THR A 617 -1.55 26.24 -22.92
CA THR A 617 -2.26 27.32 -23.63
C THR A 617 -2.62 26.91 -25.05
N TRP A 618 -3.89 27.06 -25.42
CA TRP A 618 -4.46 26.75 -26.72
C TRP A 618 -4.89 28.08 -27.38
N GLU A 619 -4.19 28.48 -28.45
CA GLU A 619 -4.39 29.71 -29.25
C GLU A 619 -5.12 29.42 -30.60
N PRO A 620 -6.47 29.35 -30.61
CA PRO A 620 -7.26 29.17 -31.83
C PRO A 620 -7.29 30.43 -32.72
N VAL A 621 -7.03 30.27 -34.02
CA VAL A 621 -6.86 31.39 -34.98
C VAL A 621 -8.06 32.35 -35.09
N ASN A 622 -9.26 31.93 -34.67
CA ASN A 622 -10.48 32.76 -34.69
C ASN A 622 -11.16 32.92 -33.30
N ARG A 623 -10.46 32.66 -32.19
CA ARG A 623 -10.99 32.79 -30.81
C ARG A 623 -9.89 33.25 -29.83
N PRO A 624 -10.23 33.82 -28.66
CA PRO A 624 -9.23 34.12 -27.63
C PRO A 624 -8.54 32.85 -27.13
N ALA A 625 -7.28 32.97 -26.72
CA ALA A 625 -6.50 31.90 -26.13
C ALA A 625 -7.13 31.37 -24.83
N GLN A 626 -6.99 30.07 -24.58
CA GLN A 626 -7.45 29.38 -23.38
C GLN A 626 -6.27 28.72 -22.67
N THR A 627 -6.13 28.91 -21.37
CA THR A 627 -5.01 28.38 -20.57
C THR A 627 -5.51 27.53 -19.41
N ALA A 628 -4.92 26.35 -19.22
CA ALA A 628 -5.15 25.45 -18.10
C ALA A 628 -3.82 25.11 -17.41
N ASN A 629 -3.83 25.07 -16.07
CA ASN A 629 -2.62 24.87 -15.25
C ASN A 629 -2.86 23.76 -14.22
N TRP A 630 -1.86 22.91 -13.98
CA TRP A 630 -1.90 21.90 -12.92
C TRP A 630 -0.48 21.58 -12.41
N GLU A 631 -0.40 20.97 -11.22
CA GLU A 631 0.89 20.61 -10.60
C GLU A 631 1.32 19.20 -11.01
N ALA A 632 2.63 18.97 -11.09
CA ALA A 632 3.20 17.67 -11.45
C ALA A 632 4.60 17.48 -10.83
N GLU A 633 4.85 16.31 -10.23
CA GLU A 633 6.20 15.90 -9.84
C GLU A 633 7.07 15.69 -11.10
N PRO A 634 8.38 16.00 -11.04
CA PRO A 634 9.26 15.88 -12.21
C PRO A 634 9.40 14.41 -12.65
N PRO A 635 9.27 14.10 -13.95
CA PRO A 635 9.50 12.76 -14.45
C PRO A 635 10.98 12.40 -14.29
N SER A 636 11.26 11.26 -13.63
CA SER A 636 12.61 10.69 -13.60
C SER A 636 13.07 10.40 -15.03
N GLY A 637 14.26 10.90 -15.38
CA GLY A 637 14.69 11.03 -16.78
C GLY A 637 14.89 9.73 -17.54
N ASP A 638 13.84 9.28 -18.24
CA ASP A 638 13.89 8.40 -19.41
C ASP A 638 12.94 9.00 -20.48
N VAL A 639 13.46 9.25 -21.69
CA VAL A 639 12.74 10.03 -22.71
C VAL A 639 11.84 9.14 -23.57
N HIS A 640 10.62 8.90 -23.08
CA HIS A 640 9.53 8.34 -23.88
C HIS A 640 8.55 9.43 -24.36
N LEU A 641 8.19 9.39 -25.66
CA LEU A 641 7.22 10.29 -26.28
C LEU A 641 5.79 9.89 -25.89
N ALA A 642 5.16 10.67 -25.00
CA ALA A 642 3.81 10.41 -24.51
C ALA A 642 2.73 11.02 -25.43
N ASN A 643 2.35 10.30 -26.49
CA ASN A 643 1.31 10.70 -27.46
C ASN A 643 -0.15 10.71 -26.91
N ALA A 644 -0.35 10.84 -25.60
CA ALA A 644 -1.65 10.68 -24.94
C ALA A 644 -2.59 11.92 -25.02
N GLY A 645 -2.10 13.07 -25.52
CA GLY A 645 -2.79 14.36 -25.37
C GLY A 645 -4.00 14.64 -26.28
N ILE A 646 -4.17 13.91 -27.39
CA ILE A 646 -5.09 14.32 -28.49
C ILE A 646 -6.49 13.66 -28.38
N GLY A 647 -6.68 12.67 -27.50
CA GLY A 647 -7.91 11.86 -27.46
C GLY A 647 -9.19 12.57 -26.95
N ALA A 648 -9.09 13.73 -26.31
CA ALA A 648 -10.15 14.24 -25.42
C ALA A 648 -11.20 15.20 -26.05
N LEU A 649 -11.03 15.66 -27.30
CA LEU A 649 -11.89 16.72 -27.89
C LEU A 649 -12.44 16.38 -29.31
N GLY A 650 -12.62 15.10 -29.62
CA GLY A 650 -13.17 14.64 -30.90
C GLY A 650 -14.71 14.66 -30.98
N GLY A 651 -15.37 15.82 -30.86
CA GLY A 651 -16.83 15.86 -30.73
C GLY A 651 -17.54 17.17 -31.12
N LEU A 652 -17.44 17.63 -32.38
CA LEU A 652 -18.37 18.64 -32.93
C LEU A 652 -18.40 18.62 -34.48
N GLY A 653 -19.60 18.42 -35.05
CA GLY A 653 -19.85 18.35 -36.50
C GLY A 653 -20.49 17.00 -36.88
N THR A 654 -21.64 16.92 -37.55
CA THR A 654 -22.41 17.94 -38.29
C THR A 654 -23.92 17.82 -38.10
N ALA A 655 -24.61 18.97 -37.93
CA ALA A 655 -26.08 19.15 -37.94
C ALA A 655 -26.89 18.39 -36.86
N GLY A 656 -28.05 18.87 -36.41
CA GLY A 656 -28.69 20.16 -36.66
C GLY A 656 -30.22 20.10 -36.46
N SER A 657 -30.79 21.05 -35.70
CA SER A 657 -32.23 21.20 -35.45
C SER A 657 -32.95 20.00 -34.77
N LEU A 658 -33.09 20.03 -33.43
CA LEU A 658 -34.31 19.67 -32.65
C LEU A 658 -34.00 19.53 -31.13
N ALA A 659 -33.91 20.64 -30.39
CA ALA A 659 -33.84 20.63 -28.91
C ALA A 659 -34.13 22.01 -28.26
N ALA A 660 -35.10 22.79 -28.77
CA ALA A 660 -35.38 24.14 -28.26
C ALA A 660 -36.55 24.22 -27.25
N ASP A 661 -37.42 23.20 -27.19
CA ASP A 661 -38.75 23.29 -26.57
C ASP A 661 -38.95 22.46 -25.29
N SER A 662 -37.94 21.70 -24.83
CA SER A 662 -38.10 20.78 -23.68
C SER A 662 -37.90 21.42 -22.30
N LEU A 663 -37.45 22.68 -22.22
CA LEU A 663 -37.08 23.34 -20.96
C LEU A 663 -38.08 24.39 -20.44
N THR A 664 -39.29 24.44 -21.00
CA THR A 664 -40.32 25.44 -20.67
C THR A 664 -41.67 24.81 -20.23
N ALA A 665 -41.64 23.62 -19.60
CA ALA A 665 -42.87 22.84 -19.33
C ALA A 665 -43.08 22.32 -17.88
N THR A 666 -42.08 22.32 -16.98
CA THR A 666 -42.20 21.65 -15.66
C THR A 666 -41.68 22.47 -14.47
N ALA A 667 -41.94 23.79 -14.44
CA ALA A 667 -41.51 24.69 -13.36
C ALA A 667 -42.67 25.47 -12.70
N LYS A 668 -43.89 24.88 -12.66
CA LYS A 668 -45.09 25.58 -12.14
C LYS A 668 -46.12 24.69 -11.44
N ALA A 669 -45.65 23.73 -10.65
CA ALA A 669 -46.42 23.02 -9.65
C ALA A 669 -45.51 22.69 -8.45
N ILE A 670 -46.10 22.39 -7.28
CA ILE A 670 -45.38 22.03 -6.03
C ILE A 670 -44.47 23.15 -5.49
N ALA A 671 -45.01 24.36 -5.43
CA ALA A 671 -44.53 25.43 -4.55
C ALA A 671 -45.76 26.09 -3.89
N GLY A 672 -46.25 25.53 -2.77
CA GLY A 672 -47.49 25.99 -2.13
C GLY A 672 -47.83 25.41 -0.75
N ASP A 673 -47.63 24.11 -0.51
CA ASP A 673 -48.28 23.40 0.62
C ASP A 673 -47.39 23.05 1.84
N MET A 674 -46.15 23.57 1.93
CA MET A 674 -45.23 23.31 3.06
C MET A 674 -45.11 24.47 4.07
N LEU A 675 -46.14 25.33 4.18
CA LEU A 675 -46.16 26.45 5.12
C LEU A 675 -47.48 26.59 5.93
N ALA A 676 -48.28 25.52 5.99
CA ALA A 676 -49.62 25.53 6.63
C ALA A 676 -49.79 24.58 7.84
N LEU A 677 -48.79 23.74 8.15
CA LEU A 677 -48.93 22.65 9.13
C LEU A 677 -48.09 22.78 10.42
N GLY A 678 -47.38 23.89 10.62
CA GLY A 678 -46.60 24.15 11.85
C GLY A 678 -47.35 24.89 12.97
N ALA A 679 -48.58 25.38 12.73
CA ALA A 679 -49.20 26.43 13.55
C ALA A 679 -50.45 26.02 14.36
N ARG A 680 -50.70 24.71 14.58
CA ARG A 680 -51.92 24.20 15.23
C ARG A 680 -51.74 23.07 16.26
N ALA A 681 -50.56 22.95 16.87
CA ALA A 681 -50.25 21.90 17.86
C ALA A 681 -49.86 22.41 19.27
N LEU A 682 -50.08 23.70 19.58
CA LEU A 682 -49.75 24.32 20.88
C LEU A 682 -50.92 25.13 21.45
N GLY A 683 -52.06 24.47 21.66
CA GLY A 683 -53.22 25.06 22.32
C GLY A 683 -54.27 24.01 22.66
N LEU A 684 -54.72 24.00 23.93
CA LEU A 684 -55.54 22.96 24.57
C LEU A 684 -54.76 21.63 24.79
N ALA A 685 -54.67 21.06 25.99
CA ALA A 685 -55.22 21.49 27.28
C ALA A 685 -54.25 21.16 28.43
N GLY A 686 -54.36 21.90 29.53
CA GLY A 686 -53.71 21.56 30.80
C GLY A 686 -54.66 21.80 31.97
N ALA A 687 -54.90 20.77 32.78
CA ALA A 687 -55.39 20.84 34.15
C ALA A 687 -55.35 19.43 34.79
N ALA A 688 -54.79 19.33 36.00
CA ALA A 688 -54.64 18.10 36.82
C ALA A 688 -53.75 16.98 36.19
N VAL A 689 -52.97 16.21 36.95
CA VAL A 689 -52.84 16.11 38.42
C VAL A 689 -51.41 16.46 38.86
N THR A 690 -51.27 17.17 39.99
CA THR A 690 -49.99 17.42 40.67
C THR A 690 -49.61 16.28 41.62
N GLY A 691 -48.41 15.72 41.51
CA GLY A 691 -47.91 14.76 42.51
C GLY A 691 -46.52 14.15 42.25
N ALA A 692 -45.50 14.70 42.93
CA ALA A 692 -44.24 14.04 43.32
C ALA A 692 -43.41 13.23 42.29
N ALA A 693 -42.50 13.89 41.55
CA ALA A 693 -41.15 13.40 41.22
C ALA A 693 -40.28 14.49 40.53
N ALA A 694 -39.83 15.51 41.25
CA ALA A 694 -38.93 16.54 40.71
C ALA A 694 -37.46 16.18 41.00
N GLY A 695 -36.66 15.79 39.99
CA GLY A 695 -35.26 15.44 40.25
C GLY A 695 -34.37 14.84 39.15
N VAL A 696 -34.67 14.96 37.83
CA VAL A 696 -33.79 14.44 36.76
C VAL A 696 -33.59 15.38 35.56
N ALA A 697 -34.56 16.25 35.26
CA ALA A 697 -34.67 16.97 33.96
C ALA A 697 -33.69 18.13 33.72
N ALA A 698 -32.44 18.04 34.19
CA ALA A 698 -31.38 19.03 33.98
C ALA A 698 -30.15 18.50 33.20
N GLY A 699 -29.97 17.18 33.06
CA GLY A 699 -28.75 16.59 32.48
C GLY A 699 -28.74 16.41 30.95
N ALA A 700 -29.89 16.41 30.29
CA ALA A 700 -30.04 15.86 28.92
C ALA A 700 -29.64 16.80 27.76
N ALA A 701 -29.24 18.06 28.02
CA ALA A 701 -29.08 19.09 26.98
C ALA A 701 -27.65 19.27 26.42
N VAL A 702 -26.70 18.40 26.79
CA VAL A 702 -25.26 18.58 26.51
C VAL A 702 -24.64 17.47 25.64
N LEU A 703 -25.30 16.32 25.48
CA LEU A 703 -24.71 15.08 24.94
C LEU A 703 -24.88 14.85 23.42
N LEU A 704 -25.05 15.90 22.61
CA LEU A 704 -25.18 15.80 21.15
C LEU A 704 -24.29 16.80 20.39
N THR A 705 -23.00 16.86 20.73
CA THR A 705 -21.96 17.46 19.90
C THR A 705 -20.92 16.40 19.49
N PRO A 706 -20.64 16.19 18.19
CA PRO A 706 -19.66 15.20 17.75
C PRO A 706 -18.22 15.70 17.99
N THR A 707 -17.58 15.19 19.05
CA THR A 707 -16.21 15.58 19.41
C THR A 707 -15.17 14.67 18.78
N ASN A 708 -14.68 15.02 17.58
CA ASN A 708 -13.38 14.51 17.09
C ASN A 708 -12.62 15.51 16.19
N SER A 709 -12.64 16.78 16.59
CA SER A 709 -11.60 17.75 16.23
C SER A 709 -11.19 18.51 17.50
N GLN A 710 -9.91 18.87 17.62
CA GLN A 710 -9.44 19.70 18.74
C GLN A 710 -9.77 21.16 18.44
N GLY A 711 -10.44 21.84 19.39
CA GLY A 711 -10.75 23.26 19.27
C GLY A 711 -9.47 24.10 19.36
N THR A 712 -9.20 24.94 18.37
CA THR A 712 -7.96 25.72 18.35
C THR A 712 -8.06 26.95 19.25
N THR A 713 -6.96 27.25 19.95
CA THR A 713 -6.84 28.47 20.77
C THR A 713 -5.59 29.22 20.32
N VAL A 714 -5.75 30.48 19.94
CA VAL A 714 -4.69 31.33 19.39
C VAL A 714 -4.60 32.60 20.23
N ASP A 715 -3.50 32.79 20.94
CA ASP A 715 -3.18 34.04 21.64
C ASP A 715 -3.05 35.18 20.62
N LEU A 716 -3.69 36.32 20.85
CA LEU A 716 -3.65 37.51 19.99
C LEU A 716 -2.92 38.69 20.64
N GLY A 717 -2.20 38.47 21.75
CA GLY A 717 -1.51 39.54 22.48
C GLY A 717 -2.44 40.31 23.42
N ASP A 718 -1.88 41.26 24.19
CA ASP A 718 -2.59 42.09 25.19
C ASP A 718 -3.46 41.31 26.22
N GLY A 719 -3.18 40.02 26.43
CA GLY A 719 -4.00 39.15 27.26
C GLY A 719 -5.35 38.77 26.63
N VAL A 720 -5.41 38.73 25.30
CA VAL A 720 -6.61 38.42 24.50
C VAL A 720 -6.32 37.19 23.65
N ARG A 721 -7.26 36.25 23.56
CA ARG A 721 -7.12 35.04 22.74
C ARG A 721 -8.38 34.73 21.95
N LEU A 722 -8.20 34.18 20.76
CA LEU A 722 -9.25 33.61 19.93
C LEU A 722 -9.39 32.12 20.26
N ARG A 723 -10.62 31.68 20.53
CA ARG A 723 -10.95 30.27 20.78
C ARG A 723 -12.00 29.79 19.77
N GLN A 724 -11.61 28.87 18.90
CA GLN A 724 -12.49 28.21 17.94
C GLN A 724 -12.96 26.87 18.51
N PRO A 725 -14.27 26.65 18.70
CA PRO A 725 -14.81 25.34 19.08
C PRO A 725 -14.52 24.25 18.03
N PRO A 726 -14.48 22.96 18.41
CA PRO A 726 -14.46 21.83 17.48
C PRO A 726 -15.52 21.97 16.37
N GLY A 727 -15.10 21.84 15.11
CA GLY A 727 -15.99 21.86 13.94
C GLY A 727 -16.67 23.20 13.62
N ASP A 728 -16.55 24.23 14.45
CA ASP A 728 -17.24 25.51 14.25
C ASP A 728 -16.40 26.49 13.41
N SER A 729 -17.07 27.25 12.55
CA SER A 729 -16.47 28.39 11.82
C SER A 729 -16.60 29.70 12.58
N SER A 730 -17.38 29.76 13.65
CA SER A 730 -17.38 30.86 14.60
C SER A 730 -16.21 30.74 15.59
N GLY A 731 -15.74 31.88 16.09
CA GLY A 731 -14.74 31.97 17.15
C GLY A 731 -15.19 32.91 18.25
N VAL A 732 -14.74 32.66 19.48
CA VAL A 732 -14.98 33.54 20.63
C VAL A 732 -13.67 34.20 21.02
N ILE A 733 -13.66 35.53 21.13
CA ILE A 733 -12.55 36.26 21.75
C ILE A 733 -12.73 36.25 23.26
N GLU A 734 -11.76 35.67 23.97
CA GLU A 734 -11.67 35.65 25.42
C GLU A 734 -10.57 36.64 25.88
N LYS A 735 -10.86 37.46 26.89
CA LYS A 735 -9.93 38.43 27.50
C LYS A 735 -9.53 37.96 28.89
N SER A 736 -8.26 38.02 29.24
CA SER A 736 -7.83 37.62 30.57
C SER A 736 -8.13 38.69 31.64
N VAL A 737 -8.63 38.23 32.77
CA VAL A 737 -9.00 39.05 33.94
C VAL A 737 -7.90 39.03 35.01
N LEU A 738 -7.09 37.97 35.04
CA LEU A 738 -6.12 37.66 36.09
C LEU A 738 -4.82 37.07 35.51
N GLY A 739 -4.15 37.82 34.62
CA GLY A 739 -2.79 37.50 34.17
C GLY A 739 -2.62 36.12 33.52
N GLY A 740 -3.62 35.66 32.75
CA GLY A 740 -3.66 34.36 32.08
C GLY A 740 -4.39 33.24 32.85
N SER A 741 -4.72 33.44 34.14
CA SER A 741 -5.38 32.40 34.97
C SER A 741 -6.90 32.34 34.84
N LEU A 742 -7.56 33.47 34.53
CA LEU A 742 -9.01 33.57 34.30
C LEU A 742 -9.29 34.34 33.00
N TRP A 743 -10.35 33.95 32.29
CA TRP A 743 -10.67 34.39 30.93
C TRP A 743 -12.18 34.67 30.78
N ASP A 744 -12.55 35.92 30.55
CA ASP A 744 -13.92 36.35 30.27
C ASP A 744 -14.19 36.37 28.77
N ARG A 745 -15.39 35.92 28.36
CA ARG A 745 -15.83 35.99 26.96
C ARG A 745 -16.24 37.42 26.61
N THR A 746 -15.63 37.97 25.56
CA THR A 746 -16.03 39.28 25.02
C THR A 746 -17.19 39.12 24.04
N PRO A 747 -18.09 40.13 23.92
CA PRO A 747 -19.23 40.09 22.99
C PRO A 747 -18.79 40.52 21.57
N VAL A 748 -17.70 39.94 21.07
CA VAL A 748 -17.14 40.22 19.74
C VAL A 748 -17.42 39.04 18.83
N ALA A 749 -18.18 39.27 17.76
CA ALA A 749 -18.42 38.25 16.75
C ALA A 749 -17.17 38.05 15.88
N VAL A 750 -16.74 36.79 15.75
CA VAL A 750 -15.60 36.39 14.91
C VAL A 750 -15.97 35.18 14.08
N HIS A 751 -15.56 35.20 12.81
CA HIS A 751 -15.76 34.10 11.85
C HIS A 751 -14.43 33.78 11.17
N ILE A 752 -14.09 32.49 11.13
CA ILE A 752 -12.81 31.97 10.64
C ILE A 752 -13.11 31.12 9.40
N GLN A 753 -12.72 31.61 8.23
CA GLN A 753 -12.82 30.85 6.98
C GLN A 753 -11.47 30.23 6.65
N ASN A 754 -11.46 28.97 6.23
CA ASN A 754 -10.24 28.35 5.70
C ASN A 754 -9.87 29.05 4.38
N GLY A 755 -8.56 29.18 4.10
CA GLY A 755 -8.10 29.63 2.80
C GLY A 755 -8.57 28.68 1.68
N ALA A 756 -8.73 29.19 0.46
CA ALA A 756 -9.18 28.39 -0.69
C ALA A 756 -8.20 27.27 -1.11
N THR A 757 -7.00 27.25 -0.54
CA THR A 757 -6.00 26.17 -0.59
C THR A 757 -5.33 26.05 0.78
N SER A 758 -4.66 24.91 1.04
CA SER A 758 -3.89 24.64 2.27
C SER A 758 -2.85 25.72 2.61
N ASP A 759 -2.32 26.37 1.58
CA ASP A 759 -1.12 27.21 1.65
C ASP A 759 -1.45 28.69 1.87
N ARG A 760 -2.74 29.04 1.93
CA ARG A 760 -3.18 30.40 2.28
C ARG A 760 -3.53 30.49 3.77
N PRO A 761 -3.13 31.57 4.46
CA PRO A 761 -3.57 31.80 5.83
C PRO A 761 -5.09 31.84 5.91
N ARG A 762 -5.64 31.39 7.05
CA ARG A 762 -7.09 31.38 7.30
C ARG A 762 -7.57 32.83 7.37
N ILE A 763 -8.73 33.13 6.80
CA ILE A 763 -9.32 34.47 6.81
C ILE A 763 -10.02 34.67 8.16
N LEU A 764 -9.68 35.77 8.85
CA LEU A 764 -10.27 36.13 10.15
C LEU A 764 -11.14 37.37 10.00
N THR A 765 -12.45 37.16 10.01
CA THR A 765 -13.45 38.23 9.94
C THR A 765 -13.88 38.61 11.36
N VAL A 766 -13.75 39.87 11.73
CA VAL A 766 -13.97 40.37 13.10
C VAL A 766 -14.65 41.74 13.11
N ASP A 767 -15.62 41.96 14.01
CA ASP A 767 -16.20 43.28 14.27
C ASP A 767 -15.19 44.15 15.05
N ALA A 768 -14.53 45.06 14.34
CA ALA A 768 -13.52 45.95 14.91
C ALA A 768 -14.14 46.91 15.94
N THR A 769 -15.32 47.48 15.68
CA THR A 769 -16.00 48.37 16.62
C THR A 769 -16.44 47.63 17.88
N ALA A 770 -16.81 46.34 17.83
CA ALA A 770 -17.04 45.52 19.03
C ALA A 770 -15.74 45.24 19.80
N LEU A 771 -14.64 44.95 19.10
CA LEU A 771 -13.33 44.72 19.73
C LEU A 771 -12.82 46.00 20.42
N GLU A 772 -12.84 47.14 19.75
CA GLU A 772 -12.50 48.47 20.31
C GLU A 772 -13.28 48.75 21.60
N ARG A 773 -14.58 48.39 21.66
CA ARG A 773 -15.43 48.53 22.86
C ARG A 773 -15.10 47.54 23.98
N ALA A 774 -14.59 46.34 23.67
CA ALA A 774 -14.31 45.29 24.65
C ALA A 774 -12.90 45.41 25.29
N ILE A 775 -11.91 45.89 24.54
CA ILE A 775 -10.51 45.96 25.00
C ILE A 775 -9.90 47.36 24.97
N GLY A 776 -10.56 48.35 24.37
CA GLY A 776 -10.04 49.70 24.14
C GLY A 776 -9.34 49.79 22.78
N PRO A 777 -9.33 50.97 22.13
CA PRO A 777 -8.92 51.10 20.74
C PRO A 777 -7.45 50.72 20.50
N GLU A 778 -6.53 51.18 21.34
CA GLU A 778 -5.10 50.85 21.18
C GLU A 778 -4.79 49.36 21.35
N ALA A 779 -5.57 48.66 22.19
CA ALA A 779 -5.45 47.21 22.36
C ALA A 779 -6.10 46.46 21.19
N ALA A 780 -7.21 46.97 20.64
CA ALA A 780 -7.80 46.44 19.41
C ALA A 780 -6.86 46.60 18.21
N ASP A 781 -6.22 47.76 18.05
CA ASP A 781 -5.23 48.01 17.01
C ASP A 781 -4.06 47.00 17.10
N ARG A 782 -3.55 46.70 18.32
CA ARG A 782 -2.49 45.69 18.55
C ARG A 782 -2.98 44.24 18.33
N VAL A 783 -4.15 43.88 18.83
CA VAL A 783 -4.75 42.54 18.66
C VAL A 783 -5.06 42.24 17.19
N LEU A 784 -5.50 43.24 16.42
CA LEU A 784 -5.70 43.11 14.97
C LEU A 784 -4.36 42.99 14.22
N ALA A 785 -3.32 43.71 14.63
CA ALA A 785 -1.99 43.59 14.05
C ALA A 785 -1.34 42.23 14.33
N GLU A 786 -1.44 41.71 15.55
CA GLU A 786 -0.94 40.37 15.90
C GLU A 786 -1.73 39.28 15.18
N ALA A 787 -3.07 39.40 15.10
CA ALA A 787 -3.89 38.51 14.31
C ALA A 787 -3.47 38.50 12.81
N ALA A 788 -3.10 39.65 12.25
CA ALA A 788 -2.63 39.77 10.87
C ALA A 788 -1.26 39.11 10.60
N THR A 789 -0.54 38.66 11.63
CA THR A 789 0.65 37.80 11.45
C THR A 789 0.30 36.33 11.22
N ARG A 790 -0.95 35.91 11.54
CA ARG A 790 -1.39 34.50 11.58
C ARG A 790 -2.62 34.22 10.70
N PHE A 791 -3.36 35.27 10.35
CA PHE A 791 -4.60 35.24 9.58
C PHE A 791 -4.61 36.34 8.51
N ASP A 792 -5.39 36.18 7.45
CA ASP A 792 -5.77 37.29 6.58
C ASP A 792 -6.95 38.03 7.22
N VAL A 793 -6.69 39.15 7.89
CA VAL A 793 -7.68 39.80 8.78
C VAL A 793 -8.57 40.77 8.02
N VAL A 794 -9.88 40.52 8.06
CA VAL A 794 -10.92 41.38 7.47
C VAL A 794 -11.71 42.05 8.60
N PRO A 795 -11.33 43.28 9.01
CA PRO A 795 -12.08 44.03 10.01
C PRO A 795 -13.37 44.58 9.39
N ILE A 796 -14.52 44.12 9.89
CA ILE A 796 -15.83 44.71 9.56
C ILE A 796 -16.12 45.82 10.57
N TYR A 797 -16.70 46.92 10.09
CA TYR A 797 -17.04 48.11 10.89
C TYR A 797 -15.84 48.70 11.65
N SER A 798 -14.77 49.12 10.95
CA SER A 798 -13.84 50.10 11.52
C SER A 798 -14.25 51.52 11.11
N SER A 799 -14.09 52.47 12.03
CA SER A 799 -14.28 53.91 11.79
C SER A 799 -12.99 54.63 11.42
N ARG A 800 -11.86 53.91 11.35
CA ARG A 800 -10.51 54.44 11.14
C ARG A 800 -9.89 53.87 9.86
N PRO A 801 -9.11 54.66 9.09
CA PRO A 801 -8.33 54.11 7.98
C PRO A 801 -7.15 53.29 8.51
N LEU A 802 -7.00 52.06 8.01
CA LEU A 802 -5.85 51.20 8.30
C LEU A 802 -4.53 51.87 7.88
N VAL A 803 -3.57 51.95 8.81
CA VAL A 803 -2.22 52.43 8.53
C VAL A 803 -1.46 51.37 7.74
N LYS A 804 -1.42 51.52 6.40
CA LYS A 804 -0.59 50.68 5.54
C LYS A 804 0.88 51.09 5.64
N GLU A 805 1.68 50.34 6.39
CA GLU A 805 3.13 50.32 6.14
C GLU A 805 3.41 49.61 4.80
N GLY A 806 4.41 50.11 4.07
CA GLY A 806 4.53 49.89 2.63
C GLY A 806 5.09 48.52 2.24
N ARG A 807 4.31 47.74 1.47
CA ARG A 807 4.80 46.59 0.70
C ARG A 807 4.47 46.82 -0.79
N ARG A 808 5.45 46.61 -1.67
CA ARG A 808 5.40 47.01 -3.09
C ARG A 808 4.19 46.44 -3.84
N ASP A 809 3.54 47.28 -4.65
CA ASP A 809 2.47 46.89 -5.56
C ASP A 809 2.96 46.03 -6.73
N GLY A 810 2.11 45.09 -7.15
CA GLY A 810 2.17 44.39 -8.43
C GLY A 810 0.76 44.28 -8.98
N ASN A 811 0.51 44.83 -10.17
CA ASN A 811 -0.85 45.03 -10.69
C ASN A 811 -1.59 43.70 -10.99
N GLY A 812 -2.81 43.57 -10.48
CA GLY A 812 -3.76 42.52 -10.86
C GLY A 812 -5.19 42.95 -10.55
N ASN A 813 -6.01 43.16 -11.58
CA ASN A 813 -7.38 43.68 -11.46
C ASN A 813 -8.41 42.54 -11.45
N PRO A 814 -9.19 42.33 -10.36
CA PRO A 814 -10.11 41.19 -10.27
C PRO A 814 -11.51 41.53 -10.83
N THR A 815 -11.90 40.88 -11.93
CA THR A 815 -13.26 40.95 -12.48
C THR A 815 -14.10 39.77 -12.00
N ALA A 816 -15.33 40.07 -11.53
CA ALA A 816 -16.36 39.18 -10.98
C ALA A 816 -16.29 37.67 -11.33
N ALA A 817 -16.24 36.83 -10.29
CA ALA A 817 -16.61 35.41 -10.37
C ALA A 817 -18.10 35.22 -10.05
N SER A 818 -18.77 34.30 -10.76
CA SER A 818 -20.20 33.99 -10.57
C SER A 818 -20.39 32.76 -9.67
N PRO A 819 -21.20 32.81 -8.60
CA PRO A 819 -21.40 31.68 -7.70
C PRO A 819 -22.56 30.79 -8.18
N ASN A 820 -22.26 29.70 -8.91
CA ASN A 820 -23.19 28.56 -9.08
C ASN A 820 -22.49 27.32 -9.70
N SER A 821 -21.73 26.60 -8.88
CA SER A 821 -21.41 25.18 -9.11
C SER A 821 -21.05 24.52 -7.79
N SER A 822 -21.86 23.58 -7.31
CA SER A 822 -21.47 22.69 -6.21
C SER A 822 -20.27 21.85 -6.65
N PRO A 823 -19.31 21.55 -5.76
CA PRO A 823 -18.31 20.52 -6.05
C PRO A 823 -18.99 19.16 -6.21
N PRO A 824 -18.39 18.21 -6.97
CA PRO A 824 -18.82 16.82 -6.92
C PRO A 824 -18.69 16.27 -5.50
N GLU A 825 -19.56 15.33 -5.12
CA GLU A 825 -19.50 14.67 -3.81
C GLU A 825 -18.19 13.87 -3.68
N GLU A 826 -17.50 13.98 -2.55
CA GLU A 826 -16.36 13.12 -2.26
C GLU A 826 -16.85 11.66 -2.15
N PRO A 827 -16.17 10.69 -2.80
CA PRO A 827 -16.61 9.30 -2.76
C PRO A 827 -16.56 8.75 -1.33
N ASP A 828 -17.66 8.17 -0.84
CA ASP A 828 -17.74 7.70 0.54
C ASP A 828 -16.67 6.62 0.85
N PHE A 829 -15.77 6.99 1.76
CA PHE A 829 -14.70 6.15 2.30
C PHE A 829 -15.04 5.52 3.66
N GLY A 830 -16.22 5.80 4.24
CA GLY A 830 -16.63 5.33 5.56
C GLY A 830 -16.57 3.80 5.69
N GLU A 831 -16.94 3.08 4.63
CA GLU A 831 -16.85 1.62 4.53
C GLU A 831 -15.40 1.09 4.57
N PHE A 832 -14.43 1.86 4.07
CA PHE A 832 -13.02 1.46 4.00
C PHE A 832 -12.23 1.81 5.24
N ARG A 833 -12.86 2.51 6.20
CA ARG A 833 -12.26 2.97 7.45
C ARG A 833 -11.53 1.84 8.19
N HIS A 834 -12.13 0.65 8.30
CA HIS A 834 -11.51 -0.48 8.99
C HIS A 834 -10.27 -1.06 8.28
N ILE A 835 -10.19 -0.99 6.94
CA ILE A 835 -9.00 -1.38 6.18
C ILE A 835 -7.89 -0.33 6.36
N VAL A 836 -8.25 0.96 6.41
CA VAL A 836 -7.30 2.05 6.70
C VAL A 836 -6.75 1.94 8.13
N GLU A 837 -7.62 1.74 9.12
CA GLU A 837 -7.26 1.56 10.54
C GLU A 837 -6.35 0.34 10.73
N TRP A 838 -6.73 -0.82 10.18
CA TRP A 838 -5.89 -2.03 10.19
C TRP A 838 -4.50 -1.80 9.59
N LEU A 839 -4.42 -1.12 8.44
CA LEU A 839 -3.13 -0.87 7.78
C LEU A 839 -2.20 0.03 8.61
N VAL A 840 -2.77 0.95 9.41
CA VAL A 840 -2.02 1.79 10.36
C VAL A 840 -1.58 0.95 11.57
N GLU A 841 -2.47 0.16 12.17
CA GLU A 841 -2.16 -0.72 13.30
C GLU A 841 -1.11 -1.78 12.97
N ARG A 842 -1.14 -2.34 11.75
CA ARG A 842 -0.19 -3.38 11.27
C ARG A 842 1.27 -2.97 11.42
N LYS A 843 1.60 -1.67 11.50
CA LYS A 843 2.97 -1.23 11.76
C LYS A 843 3.45 -1.62 13.17
N PHE A 844 2.57 -1.68 14.17
CA PHE A 844 2.89 -1.79 15.60
C PHE A 844 2.73 -3.18 16.23
N ARG A 845 1.96 -4.09 15.60
CA ARG A 845 1.74 -5.45 16.15
C ARG A 845 3.04 -6.26 16.21
N ALA A 846 3.25 -7.05 17.27
CA ALA A 846 4.50 -7.80 17.49
C ALA A 846 4.44 -9.28 17.01
N ASP A 847 3.29 -9.72 16.52
CA ASP A 847 2.95 -11.11 16.21
C ASP A 847 2.53 -11.33 14.74
N LYS A 848 2.85 -10.36 13.87
CA LYS A 848 2.31 -10.18 12.50
C LYS A 848 2.25 -11.47 11.68
N ASP A 849 3.28 -12.31 11.79
CA ASP A 849 3.59 -13.30 10.75
C ASP A 849 3.12 -14.74 11.05
N LYS A 850 2.64 -15.06 12.27
CA LYS A 850 2.38 -16.46 12.67
C LYS A 850 1.06 -16.67 13.42
N TYR A 851 0.18 -17.48 12.85
CA TYR A 851 -0.91 -18.13 13.58
C TYR A 851 -0.35 -19.10 14.62
N LYS A 852 -0.86 -19.10 15.86
CA LYS A 852 -0.25 -19.83 16.99
C LYS A 852 -1.12 -20.94 17.59
N ALA A 853 -2.37 -21.09 17.16
CA ALA A 853 -3.24 -22.13 17.70
C ALA A 853 -2.93 -23.52 17.09
N ALA A 854 -3.45 -24.56 17.74
CA ALA A 854 -3.07 -25.95 17.48
C ALA A 854 -3.75 -26.58 16.25
N ASP A 855 -4.81 -25.93 15.76
CA ASP A 855 -5.66 -26.25 14.61
C ASP A 855 -5.16 -25.65 13.28
N GLY A 856 -4.23 -24.69 13.33
CA GLY A 856 -3.57 -24.16 12.13
C GLY A 856 -2.58 -25.15 11.53
N THR A 857 -2.43 -25.15 10.20
CA THR A 857 -1.52 -26.08 9.51
C THR A 857 -0.16 -25.44 9.22
N ASP A 858 0.92 -26.14 9.54
CA ASP A 858 2.28 -25.74 9.17
C ASP A 858 2.54 -25.88 7.65
N THR A 859 3.51 -25.11 7.15
CA THR A 859 3.97 -25.10 5.75
C THR A 859 5.48 -25.29 5.68
N ALA A 860 6.02 -25.65 4.52
CA ALA A 860 7.45 -25.90 4.32
C ALA A 860 8.36 -24.67 4.57
N ILE A 861 7.81 -23.46 4.70
CA ILE A 861 8.57 -22.25 5.09
C ILE A 861 8.50 -21.95 6.59
N GLY A 862 7.84 -22.79 7.40
CA GLY A 862 7.76 -22.61 8.86
C GLY A 862 6.81 -21.50 9.31
N VAL A 863 5.83 -21.12 8.47
CA VAL A 863 4.66 -20.33 8.87
C VAL A 863 3.46 -21.26 8.98
N ARG A 864 2.75 -21.18 10.11
CA ARG A 864 1.48 -21.87 10.31
C ARG A 864 0.33 -21.01 9.79
N LEU A 865 -0.55 -21.60 8.98
CA LEU A 865 -1.73 -20.95 8.41
C LEU A 865 -2.96 -21.14 9.30
N ASP A 866 -3.77 -20.10 9.45
CA ASP A 866 -5.11 -20.13 10.03
C ASP A 866 -6.02 -21.09 9.23
N PRO A 867 -6.79 -21.99 9.86
CA PRO A 867 -7.57 -23.02 9.16
C PRO A 867 -8.63 -22.46 8.19
N ARG A 868 -9.04 -21.19 8.33
CA ARG A 868 -10.04 -20.53 7.46
C ARG A 868 -9.46 -20.07 6.12
N VAL A 869 -8.14 -20.02 6.00
CA VAL A 869 -7.42 -19.47 4.83
C VAL A 869 -7.45 -20.42 3.61
N GLY A 870 -7.52 -21.73 3.84
CA GLY A 870 -7.48 -22.74 2.78
C GLY A 870 -6.07 -23.07 2.29
N GLU A 871 -5.98 -23.61 1.07
CA GLU A 871 -4.73 -24.08 0.48
C GLU A 871 -3.98 -22.95 -0.27
N PRO A 872 -2.67 -22.74 -0.04
CA PRO A 872 -1.87 -21.85 -0.89
C PRO A 872 -1.77 -22.42 -2.30
N ALA A 873 -1.79 -21.57 -3.32
CA ALA A 873 -1.78 -21.96 -4.73
C ALA A 873 -0.54 -22.78 -5.15
N ALA A 874 0.58 -22.63 -4.44
CA ALA A 874 1.77 -23.44 -4.62
C ALA A 874 1.73 -24.83 -3.95
N GLY A 875 0.82 -25.04 -2.99
CA GLY A 875 0.76 -26.15 -2.04
C GLY A 875 1.59 -25.90 -0.77
N ARG A 876 1.15 -26.42 0.39
CA ARG A 876 1.85 -26.29 1.70
C ARG A 876 3.34 -26.67 1.65
N ASP A 877 3.69 -27.66 0.84
CA ASP A 877 5.03 -28.24 0.74
C ASP A 877 5.99 -27.41 -0.13
N TYR A 878 5.52 -26.33 -0.76
CA TYR A 878 6.37 -25.49 -1.60
C TYR A 878 7.32 -24.62 -0.78
N GLN A 879 8.62 -24.76 -1.04
CA GLN A 879 9.67 -23.93 -0.49
C GLN A 879 10.52 -23.34 -1.64
N PRO A 880 10.58 -22.00 -1.80
CA PRO A 880 11.48 -21.39 -2.78
C PRO A 880 12.96 -21.63 -2.45
N ASN A 881 13.76 -22.06 -3.43
CA ASN A 881 15.21 -22.23 -3.26
C ASN A 881 15.88 -20.92 -2.81
N HIS A 882 15.58 -19.82 -3.50
CA HIS A 882 16.23 -18.52 -3.28
C HIS A 882 15.76 -17.84 -1.97
N PRO A 883 16.67 -17.39 -1.08
CA PRO A 883 16.29 -16.84 0.24
C PRO A 883 15.34 -15.64 0.22
N ASN A 884 15.44 -14.77 -0.78
CA ASN A 884 14.55 -13.60 -0.87
C ASN A 884 13.11 -14.02 -1.25
N HIS A 885 12.94 -15.11 -2.00
CA HIS A 885 11.61 -15.64 -2.34
C HIS A 885 10.97 -16.35 -1.15
N ARG A 886 11.75 -17.02 -0.29
CA ARG A 886 11.29 -17.52 1.01
C ARG A 886 10.77 -16.38 1.90
N LYS A 887 11.55 -15.31 2.09
CA LYS A 887 11.11 -14.12 2.85
C LYS A 887 9.86 -13.44 2.28
N GLY A 888 9.70 -13.46 0.95
CA GLY A 888 8.47 -13.00 0.29
C GLY A 888 7.26 -13.84 0.71
N LEU A 889 7.34 -15.16 0.50
CA LEU A 889 6.26 -16.11 0.81
C LEU A 889 5.96 -16.18 2.33
N GLU A 890 6.97 -15.99 3.20
CA GLU A 890 6.82 -15.85 4.65
C GLU A 890 5.98 -14.61 4.99
N GLY A 891 6.27 -13.47 4.36
CA GLY A 891 5.51 -12.22 4.53
C GLY A 891 4.10 -12.27 3.93
N GLU A 892 3.91 -13.02 2.85
CA GLU A 892 2.62 -13.32 2.22
C GLU A 892 1.75 -14.18 3.14
N PHE A 893 2.26 -15.32 3.64
CA PHE A 893 1.52 -16.15 4.61
C PHE A 893 1.23 -15.39 5.92
N GLY A 894 2.15 -14.54 6.38
CA GLY A 894 1.92 -13.64 7.51
C GLY A 894 0.82 -12.59 7.25
N LEU A 895 0.82 -11.98 6.06
CA LEU A 895 -0.23 -11.05 5.62
C LEU A 895 -1.61 -11.72 5.60
N VAL A 896 -1.71 -12.91 5.01
CA VAL A 896 -2.99 -13.66 4.92
C VAL A 896 -3.51 -14.05 6.31
N ASN A 897 -2.62 -14.55 7.19
CA ASN A 897 -2.94 -14.86 8.59
C ASN A 897 -3.42 -13.65 9.41
N GLU A 898 -2.92 -12.45 9.13
CA GLU A 898 -3.39 -11.25 9.82
C GLU A 898 -4.70 -10.74 9.23
N PHE A 899 -4.86 -10.77 7.90
CA PHE A 899 -6.09 -10.35 7.23
C PHE A 899 -7.28 -11.23 7.63
N ALA A 900 -7.13 -12.57 7.61
CA ALA A 900 -8.18 -13.49 8.04
C ALA A 900 -8.54 -13.34 9.54
N ARG A 901 -7.60 -12.92 10.39
CA ARG A 901 -7.87 -12.59 11.81
C ARG A 901 -8.64 -11.27 11.96
N GLN A 902 -8.35 -10.27 11.13
CA GLN A 902 -8.96 -8.94 11.23
C GLN A 902 -10.33 -8.85 10.53
N PHE A 903 -10.51 -9.56 9.42
CA PHE A 903 -11.70 -9.55 8.58
C PHE A 903 -12.27 -10.98 8.49
N PRO A 904 -12.92 -11.47 9.57
CA PRO A 904 -13.30 -12.89 9.69
C PRO A 904 -14.37 -13.32 8.67
N ASP A 905 -15.15 -12.38 8.14
CA ASP A 905 -16.19 -12.61 7.13
C ASP A 905 -15.64 -12.64 5.68
N HIS A 906 -14.38 -12.25 5.46
CA HIS A 906 -13.74 -12.34 4.15
C HIS A 906 -13.19 -13.74 3.90
N THR A 907 -13.66 -14.39 2.83
CA THR A 907 -13.03 -15.63 2.35
C THR A 907 -11.80 -15.29 1.52
N ILE A 908 -10.64 -15.82 1.92
CA ILE A 908 -9.44 -15.84 1.07
C ILE A 908 -9.68 -16.83 -0.07
N VAL A 909 -9.65 -16.37 -1.32
CA VAL A 909 -9.92 -17.23 -2.50
C VAL A 909 -8.63 -17.77 -3.12
N ASP A 910 -7.55 -16.99 -3.15
CA ASP A 910 -6.24 -17.33 -3.74
C ASP A 910 -5.13 -16.51 -3.07
N PHE A 911 -4.01 -17.17 -2.79
CA PHE A 911 -2.79 -16.64 -2.18
C PHE A 911 -1.67 -17.67 -2.33
N GLY A 912 -0.42 -17.30 -2.02
CA GLY A 912 0.64 -18.27 -1.76
C GLY A 912 1.21 -18.93 -3.00
N ARG A 913 1.66 -18.12 -3.96
CA ARG A 913 2.04 -18.60 -5.30
C ARG A 913 3.50 -19.04 -5.41
N LYS A 914 3.81 -19.72 -6.51
CA LYS A 914 5.19 -20.13 -6.82
C LYS A 914 6.01 -18.90 -7.23
N ALA A 915 7.23 -18.81 -6.74
CA ALA A 915 8.13 -17.71 -7.08
C ALA A 915 8.36 -17.66 -8.60
N GLY A 916 8.00 -16.54 -9.22
CA GLY A 916 7.97 -16.36 -10.68
C GLY A 916 6.55 -16.28 -11.28
N GLU A 917 5.50 -16.73 -10.57
CA GLU A 917 4.12 -16.41 -10.95
C GLU A 917 3.78 -14.96 -10.57
N HIS A 918 3.58 -14.10 -11.58
CA HIS A 918 3.14 -12.74 -11.37
C HIS A 918 1.64 -12.63 -11.03
N GLY A 919 1.29 -11.62 -10.24
CA GLY A 919 -0.07 -11.25 -9.85
C GLY A 919 -0.10 -10.73 -8.41
N PRO A 920 -1.29 -10.58 -7.80
CA PRO A 920 -1.40 -10.22 -6.40
C PRO A 920 -1.11 -11.40 -5.46
N ASP A 921 -0.55 -11.07 -4.30
CA ASP A 921 -0.20 -12.00 -3.22
C ASP A 921 -1.44 -12.58 -2.51
N VAL A 922 -2.53 -11.81 -2.41
CA VAL A 922 -3.78 -12.23 -1.76
C VAL A 922 -5.00 -11.71 -2.52
N ILE A 923 -6.01 -12.55 -2.67
CA ILE A 923 -7.34 -12.17 -3.15
C ILE A 923 -8.36 -12.65 -2.13
N SER A 924 -9.23 -11.75 -1.65
CA SER A 924 -10.35 -12.08 -0.76
C SER A 924 -11.68 -11.52 -1.25
N VAL A 925 -12.77 -12.17 -0.82
CA VAL A 925 -14.16 -11.84 -1.17
C VAL A 925 -14.99 -11.80 0.11
N ASP A 926 -15.72 -10.71 0.34
CA ASP A 926 -16.66 -10.57 1.46
C ASP A 926 -18.03 -11.25 1.16
N PRO A 927 -18.95 -11.36 2.13
CA PRO A 927 -20.27 -11.97 1.91
C PRO A 927 -21.17 -11.21 0.92
N ASN A 928 -20.82 -9.98 0.55
CA ASN A 928 -21.51 -9.13 -0.42
C ASN A 928 -20.87 -9.18 -1.81
N GLY A 929 -19.85 -10.02 -2.02
CA GLY A 929 -19.12 -10.12 -3.29
C GLY A 929 -18.14 -8.97 -3.56
N LYS A 930 -17.70 -8.22 -2.54
CA LYS A 930 -16.69 -7.17 -2.66
C LYS A 930 -15.30 -7.79 -2.67
N ILE A 931 -14.52 -7.44 -3.69
CA ILE A 931 -13.17 -7.97 -3.89
C ILE A 931 -12.15 -7.06 -3.21
N THR A 932 -11.37 -7.64 -2.30
CA THR A 932 -10.17 -6.99 -1.74
C THR A 932 -8.92 -7.77 -2.17
N VAL A 933 -8.04 -7.10 -2.91
CA VAL A 933 -6.77 -7.62 -3.39
C VAL A 933 -5.67 -7.04 -2.52
N LEU A 934 -4.83 -7.88 -1.92
CA LEU A 934 -3.66 -7.42 -1.18
C LEU A 934 -2.38 -7.83 -1.91
N ASP A 935 -1.43 -6.90 -1.90
CA ASP A 935 -0.18 -6.99 -2.65
C ASP A 935 0.95 -6.56 -1.71
N SER A 936 1.76 -7.50 -1.22
CA SER A 936 2.83 -7.17 -0.28
C SER A 936 4.05 -6.64 -1.03
N LYS A 937 4.72 -5.65 -0.44
CA LYS A 937 5.91 -5.04 -1.05
C LYS A 937 6.99 -4.89 0.01
N TRP A 938 7.76 -5.97 0.15
CA TRP A 938 8.88 -6.06 1.09
C TRP A 938 9.96 -5.01 0.79
N ARG A 939 10.52 -4.41 1.84
CA ARG A 939 11.65 -3.48 1.77
C ARG A 939 12.71 -3.85 2.82
N GLY A 940 13.96 -3.97 2.39
CA GLY A 940 15.11 -4.15 3.29
C GLY A 940 15.59 -2.85 3.92
N ALA A 941 15.39 -1.72 3.24
CA ALA A 941 15.70 -0.37 3.74
C ALA A 941 14.43 0.39 4.14
N ASP A 942 14.56 1.32 5.07
CA ASP A 942 13.47 2.18 5.53
C ASP A 942 13.01 3.13 4.41
N THR A 943 11.87 2.84 3.78
CA THR A 943 11.47 3.47 2.51
C THR A 943 9.95 3.43 2.30
N SER A 944 9.36 4.51 1.79
CA SER A 944 7.94 4.53 1.43
C SER A 944 7.64 3.86 0.09
N ILE A 945 6.47 3.23 -0.02
CA ILE A 945 5.92 2.79 -1.30
C ILE A 945 5.40 4.01 -2.04
N SER A 946 5.94 4.26 -3.24
CA SER A 946 5.51 5.32 -4.15
C SER A 946 4.27 4.89 -4.97
N PRO A 947 3.47 5.84 -5.49
CA PRO A 947 2.38 5.53 -6.44
C PRO A 947 2.85 4.77 -7.69
N SER A 948 4.12 4.89 -8.08
CA SER A 948 4.75 4.14 -9.17
C SER A 948 5.10 2.69 -8.84
N ARG A 949 4.89 2.23 -7.60
CA ARG A 949 5.22 0.87 -7.12
C ARG A 949 4.03 0.15 -6.47
N ARG A 950 2.82 0.42 -6.98
CA ARG A 950 1.57 -0.29 -6.71
C ARG A 950 1.56 -1.71 -7.29
N ALA A 951 0.58 -2.52 -6.87
CA ALA A 951 0.32 -3.88 -7.34
C ALA A 951 0.23 -4.04 -8.87
N HIS A 952 -0.27 -3.01 -9.56
CA HIS A 952 -0.32 -2.93 -11.01
C HIS A 952 0.34 -1.62 -11.45
N GLN A 953 1.26 -1.70 -12.42
CA GLN A 953 1.97 -0.52 -12.96
C GLN A 953 1.48 -0.09 -14.34
N THR A 954 0.71 -0.96 -15.02
CA THR A 954 0.21 -0.76 -16.39
C THR A 954 -1.19 -1.32 -16.51
N GLU A 955 -1.94 -0.88 -17.53
CA GLU A 955 -3.29 -1.41 -17.77
C GLU A 955 -3.27 -2.92 -18.10
N GLY A 956 -2.28 -3.39 -18.86
CA GLY A 956 -2.09 -4.83 -19.08
C GLY A 956 -1.84 -5.62 -17.78
N SER A 957 -1.21 -5.01 -16.77
CA SER A 957 -1.03 -5.60 -15.44
C SER A 957 -2.35 -5.66 -14.65
N LEU A 958 -3.21 -4.64 -14.77
CA LEU A 958 -4.54 -4.64 -14.18
C LEU A 958 -5.44 -5.71 -14.85
N GLN A 959 -5.49 -5.75 -16.18
CA GLN A 959 -6.30 -6.72 -16.93
C GLN A 959 -5.87 -8.19 -16.67
N ASN A 960 -4.56 -8.45 -16.50
CA ASN A 960 -4.07 -9.76 -16.07
C ASN A 960 -4.48 -10.08 -14.62
N THR A 961 -4.50 -9.08 -13.73
CA THR A 961 -4.97 -9.22 -12.35
C THR A 961 -6.47 -9.53 -12.30
N LEU A 962 -7.31 -8.78 -13.02
CA LEU A 962 -8.75 -9.04 -13.16
C LEU A 962 -9.03 -10.45 -13.69
N ARG A 963 -8.33 -10.87 -14.76
CA ARG A 963 -8.48 -12.24 -15.31
C ARG A 963 -8.16 -13.32 -14.27
N ARG A 964 -7.11 -13.15 -13.47
CA ARG A 964 -6.72 -14.11 -12.42
C ARG A 964 -7.70 -14.08 -11.24
N ILE A 965 -8.22 -12.91 -10.84
CA ILE A 965 -9.28 -12.78 -9.83
C ILE A 965 -10.52 -13.58 -10.25
N GLY A 966 -10.99 -13.43 -11.49
CA GLY A 966 -12.15 -14.19 -11.98
C GLY A 966 -11.95 -15.71 -11.94
N LEU A 967 -10.75 -16.21 -12.28
CA LEU A 967 -10.40 -17.63 -12.16
C LEU A 967 -10.37 -18.10 -10.70
N SER A 968 -9.84 -17.28 -9.79
CA SER A 968 -9.73 -17.62 -8.37
C SER A 968 -11.08 -17.61 -7.65
N ILE A 969 -12.00 -16.71 -8.04
CA ILE A 969 -13.39 -16.70 -7.55
C ILE A 969 -14.15 -17.93 -8.06
N ASP A 970 -14.09 -18.23 -9.36
CA ASP A 970 -14.72 -19.42 -9.96
C ASP A 970 -14.23 -20.73 -9.29
N ALA A 971 -12.92 -20.85 -9.03
CA ALA A 971 -12.36 -21.96 -8.27
C ALA A 971 -12.89 -22.01 -6.82
N ALA A 972 -13.01 -20.86 -6.14
CA ALA A 972 -13.53 -20.79 -4.78
C ALA A 972 -15.01 -21.16 -4.69
N MET A 973 -15.85 -20.72 -5.64
CA MET A 973 -17.24 -21.13 -5.79
C MET A 973 -17.35 -22.65 -6.01
N LYS A 974 -16.56 -23.21 -6.94
CA LYS A 974 -16.51 -24.66 -7.22
C LYS A 974 -16.07 -25.49 -6.01
N SER A 975 -15.22 -24.93 -5.15
CA SER A 975 -14.82 -25.56 -3.87
C SER A 975 -15.80 -25.34 -2.71
N GLY A 976 -16.89 -24.57 -2.91
CA GLY A 976 -17.84 -24.23 -1.85
C GLY A 976 -17.30 -23.28 -0.77
N ARG A 977 -16.14 -22.65 -0.98
CA ARG A 977 -15.54 -21.68 -0.05
C ARG A 977 -16.24 -20.32 -0.09
N VAL A 978 -16.75 -19.93 -1.26
CA VAL A 978 -17.57 -18.72 -1.45
C VAL A 978 -18.97 -19.19 -1.86
N SER A 979 -20.02 -18.56 -1.31
CA SER A 979 -21.40 -18.91 -1.68
C SER A 979 -21.69 -18.61 -3.15
N PRO A 980 -22.66 -19.30 -3.78
CA PRO A 980 -23.05 -19.00 -5.16
C PRO A 980 -23.43 -17.53 -5.38
N GLU A 981 -24.06 -16.90 -4.39
CA GLU A 981 -24.53 -15.52 -4.40
C GLU A 981 -23.35 -14.54 -4.33
N ALA A 982 -22.52 -14.64 -3.29
CA ALA A 982 -21.36 -13.77 -3.11
C ALA A 982 -20.35 -13.94 -4.26
N GLY A 983 -20.19 -15.16 -4.75
CA GLY A 983 -19.35 -15.47 -5.89
C GLY A 983 -19.89 -14.89 -7.20
N ALA A 984 -21.21 -14.92 -7.43
CA ALA A 984 -21.81 -14.28 -8.60
C ALA A 984 -21.61 -12.75 -8.57
N THR A 985 -21.87 -12.10 -7.44
CA THR A 985 -21.66 -10.66 -7.27
C THR A 985 -20.17 -10.29 -7.36
N ALA A 986 -19.25 -11.13 -6.86
CA ALA A 986 -17.82 -10.94 -7.04
C ALA A 986 -17.40 -11.09 -8.51
N MET A 987 -17.95 -12.06 -9.26
CA MET A 987 -17.70 -12.19 -10.69
C MET A 987 -18.25 -11.02 -11.51
N GLU A 988 -19.35 -10.39 -11.08
CA GLU A 988 -19.86 -9.15 -11.66
C GLU A 988 -18.95 -7.95 -11.34
N ASN A 989 -18.60 -7.76 -10.07
CA ASN A 989 -17.66 -6.72 -9.64
C ASN A 989 -16.31 -6.83 -10.36
N CYS A 990 -15.78 -8.05 -10.54
CA CYS A 990 -14.54 -8.30 -11.28
C CYS A 990 -14.62 -7.91 -12.77
N ARG A 991 -15.79 -8.05 -13.41
CA ARG A 991 -16.00 -7.61 -14.81
C ARG A 991 -16.14 -6.10 -14.91
N ASN A 992 -16.75 -5.48 -13.91
CA ASN A 992 -17.03 -4.04 -13.84
C ASN A 992 -15.84 -3.22 -13.29
N GLY A 993 -14.67 -3.83 -13.05
CA GLY A 993 -13.53 -3.14 -12.44
C GLY A 993 -13.74 -2.71 -10.98
N ASN A 994 -14.79 -3.20 -10.30
CA ASN A 994 -15.14 -2.83 -8.94
C ASN A 994 -14.30 -3.64 -7.92
N LEU A 995 -13.12 -3.14 -7.56
CA LEU A 995 -12.29 -3.78 -6.51
C LEU A 995 -11.50 -2.77 -5.68
N THR A 996 -11.05 -3.25 -4.52
CA THR A 996 -10.09 -2.52 -3.66
C THR A 996 -8.74 -3.21 -3.72
N ILE A 997 -7.70 -2.46 -4.08
CA ILE A 997 -6.31 -2.91 -4.14
C ILE A 997 -5.54 -2.29 -2.98
N VAL A 998 -4.98 -3.12 -2.11
CA VAL A 998 -4.24 -2.73 -0.92
C VAL A 998 -2.78 -3.13 -1.09
N THR A 999 -1.93 -2.17 -1.45
CA THR A 999 -0.47 -2.38 -1.52
C THR A 999 0.10 -2.27 -0.10
N VAL A 1000 0.45 -3.41 0.50
CA VAL A 1000 0.86 -3.52 1.92
C VAL A 1000 2.38 -3.45 2.06
N GLY A 1001 2.86 -2.52 2.87
CA GLY A 1001 4.25 -2.46 3.26
C GLY A 1001 4.65 -3.65 4.17
N THR A 1002 5.71 -4.37 3.80
CA THR A 1002 6.33 -5.41 4.64
C THR A 1002 7.84 -5.19 4.78
N GLY A 1003 8.45 -5.76 5.82
CA GLY A 1003 9.80 -5.36 6.24
C GLY A 1003 9.83 -3.88 6.67
N ASN A 1004 10.83 -3.13 6.20
CA ASN A 1004 11.07 -1.73 6.54
C ASN A 1004 10.27 -0.73 5.67
N ALA A 1005 9.09 -1.13 5.16
CA ALA A 1005 8.25 -0.23 4.37
C ALA A 1005 7.53 0.79 5.28
N ARG A 1006 7.65 2.10 4.98
CA ARG A 1006 7.09 3.17 5.84
C ARG A 1006 5.57 3.25 5.87
N ASN A 1007 4.92 2.86 4.77
CA ASN A 1007 3.49 2.99 4.49
C ASN A 1007 3.01 1.87 3.56
N GLY A 1008 1.69 1.76 3.40
CA GLY A 1008 1.05 1.16 2.23
C GLY A 1008 0.25 2.17 1.41
N VAL A 1009 -0.51 1.68 0.44
CA VAL A 1009 -1.40 2.46 -0.44
C VAL A 1009 -2.70 1.68 -0.63
N ILE A 1010 -3.85 2.36 -0.58
CA ILE A 1010 -5.16 1.78 -0.91
C ILE A 1010 -5.65 2.44 -2.19
N GLU A 1011 -6.10 1.66 -3.15
CA GLU A 1011 -6.69 2.15 -4.41
C GLU A 1011 -8.03 1.44 -4.63
N ARG A 1012 -9.11 2.22 -4.69
CA ARG A 1012 -10.45 1.74 -5.04
C ARG A 1012 -10.67 2.02 -6.53
N ILE A 1013 -11.00 0.98 -7.29
CA ILE A 1013 -11.39 1.08 -8.69
C ILE A 1013 -12.90 0.82 -8.77
N VAL A 1014 -13.62 1.63 -9.55
CA VAL A 1014 -15.07 1.52 -9.81
C VAL A 1014 -15.30 1.86 -11.27
N GLY A 1015 -15.59 0.87 -12.12
CA GLY A 1015 -15.49 1.06 -13.57
C GLY A 1015 -14.08 1.49 -13.97
N ASP A 1016 -13.98 2.58 -14.73
CA ASP A 1016 -12.70 3.20 -15.11
C ASP A 1016 -12.17 4.21 -14.05
N GLU A 1017 -12.99 4.61 -13.08
CA GLU A 1017 -12.62 5.59 -12.06
C GLU A 1017 -11.71 4.99 -10.98
N ARG A 1018 -10.71 5.76 -10.52
CA ARG A 1018 -9.72 5.32 -9.52
C ARG A 1018 -9.55 6.35 -8.41
N ALA A 1019 -9.90 5.96 -7.19
CA ALA A 1019 -9.68 6.74 -5.99
C ALA A 1019 -8.48 6.17 -5.20
N VAL A 1020 -7.37 6.90 -5.13
CA VAL A 1020 -6.17 6.51 -4.39
C VAL A 1020 -6.16 7.17 -3.02
N VAL A 1021 -6.23 6.35 -1.97
CA VAL A 1021 -6.10 6.77 -0.57
C VAL A 1021 -4.69 6.44 -0.09
N HIS A 1022 -3.97 7.47 0.33
CA HIS A 1022 -2.78 7.33 1.14
C HIS A 1022 -3.16 7.48 2.62
N PRO A 1023 -3.13 6.40 3.43
CA PRO A 1023 -3.24 6.52 4.88
C PRO A 1023 -2.19 7.51 5.37
N LYS A 1024 -2.60 8.53 6.14
CA LYS A 1024 -1.75 9.67 6.48
C LYS A 1024 -0.41 9.18 7.02
N ARG A 1025 0.69 9.61 6.39
CA ARG A 1025 2.02 9.56 7.02
C ARG A 1025 1.91 10.30 8.36
N ARG A 1026 1.98 9.57 9.47
CA ARG A 1026 2.56 10.15 10.70
C ARG A 1026 4.06 10.36 10.43
N PRO A 1027 4.67 11.44 10.97
CA PRO A 1027 6.07 11.79 10.72
C PRO A 1027 7.02 10.68 11.17
#